data_AF-A0A929J3I1-F1
#
_entry.id   AF-A0A929J3I1-F1
#
_cell.length_a   1.000
_cell.length_b   1.000
_cell.length_c   1.000
_cell.angle_alpha   90.00
_cell.angle_beta   90.00
_cell.angle_gamma   90.00
#
_symmetry.space_group_name_H-M   'P 1'
#
loop_
_entity.id
_entity.type
_entity.pdbx_description
1 polymer ?
#
loop_
_entity_poly.entity_id
_entity_poly.type
_entity_poly.pdbx_seq_one_letter_code
_entity_poly.pdbx_strand_id
1 'polypeptide(L)'
;LLSIDHTKRAIDGVTGKIYFDIEGNLRKALVMGIFDKQQLVSALTQLQVVSDISRISDLKQELEDESIVIVNNNYMYKTKVIYAGIDINEISNLNIKNSSYLIDFYIWFRHKEDFDNSEIEFTNSIKPIKLGKPVAETISDGMVYQAYRIKAKFGSNFQFYDYPFDLQNLQIKFRHPTLTRERLIYVIDEIGMREISNEAIVKKLDRTQAFESITEWSVRSASFHQDVMKDESTLGNPLFFLSNSNIEYSRFNANILIKRNIMSFIIKNMLPVLILLVLSYIVFFMSPQELTPRIAISLNSLLAVAFFHLKMSSALPGIGYLVALDYAFYAIYVLIVSAVLVTLLSYKLQPKDSDEIKPKVKLVMLFGRIGYPSAFLLISLLFINNYGVLDLPSFKLVSSEMQSSEEIKPVVKEEQITTLVLNGWEIDAIKEVNKVLDDFHLEHPEIHIKYIPIVWDKYASTIESQLDIGKGGDLLFLDSFSSSSIWFKKSFLEPLNNMPVIRNNFSADILEAWKTEKNGLYGTPFLAISGAVYYNIDIFKELKLEIPKTWEELLKIAQTIKDAGYIPFANGTEDNWSLNETVFLNLAPNFIGGREGRLEYLAGNRCFNDENTVALFKALADLKTFLPPKPETVTYYDSQNFFQHDKNAAMWMNNSYGVLFIGEDTPDFNWSTFAFPPLKGQPRYIAFHTEVGIGINANSKNKEQARIFVEWLSTPQAAESIANKMPGYFPMHKQSPKINNEHANNILSIVNSAKGTDVRWPLPMIDKGLPNGYSLMNENSKAVILGKLTPQQAADNLQKGLAEWFEPAQTCNMSNKKGFRFWQ
;
A
#
# COMPACT_ATOMS: atom_id res chain seq x y z
N LEU A 1 -47.00 9.22 -39.92
CA LEU A 1 -46.68 10.38 -39.07
C LEU A 1 -47.51 10.38 -37.79
N LEU A 2 -48.85 10.28 -37.85
CA LEU A 2 -49.74 10.14 -36.67
C LEU A 2 -49.45 8.92 -35.76
N SER A 3 -48.70 7.92 -36.23
CA SER A 3 -48.28 6.75 -35.43
C SER A 3 -47.02 6.98 -34.59
N ILE A 4 -46.34 8.11 -34.79
CA ILE A 4 -45.08 8.49 -34.14
C ILE A 4 -45.41 9.56 -33.09
N ASP A 5 -46.37 9.24 -32.23
CA ASP A 5 -47.04 10.16 -31.31
C ASP A 5 -46.47 10.13 -29.88
N HIS A 6 -45.46 9.28 -29.66
CA HIS A 6 -44.91 8.98 -28.34
C HIS A 6 -43.45 8.57 -28.45
N THR A 7 -42.65 8.85 -27.41
CA THR A 7 -41.25 8.41 -27.27
C THR A 7 -41.00 6.91 -27.51
N LYS A 8 -42.00 6.04 -27.27
CA LYS A 8 -41.90 4.58 -27.49
C LYS A 8 -42.06 4.18 -28.97
N ARG A 9 -42.65 5.05 -29.79
CA ARG A 9 -42.88 4.86 -31.23
C ARG A 9 -42.07 5.85 -32.07
N ALA A 10 -41.12 6.54 -31.44
CA ALA A 10 -40.28 7.55 -32.07
C ALA A 10 -39.30 6.93 -33.07
N ILE A 11 -38.97 7.69 -34.11
CA ILE A 11 -37.94 7.33 -35.08
C ILE A 11 -36.61 7.97 -34.67
N ASP A 12 -35.50 7.24 -34.78
CA ASP A 12 -34.19 7.80 -34.50
C ASP A 12 -33.79 8.82 -35.59
N GLY A 13 -33.49 10.05 -35.16
CA GLY A 13 -33.00 11.13 -36.03
C GLY A 13 -31.58 11.54 -35.66
N VAL A 14 -30.92 12.31 -36.54
CA VAL A 14 -29.52 12.80 -36.41
C VAL A 14 -29.26 13.50 -35.06
N THR A 15 -30.32 14.07 -34.50
CA THR A 15 -30.29 14.93 -33.32
C THR A 15 -31.06 14.26 -32.14
N GLY A 16 -31.30 12.95 -32.21
CA GLY A 16 -32.09 12.16 -31.26
C GLY A 16 -33.50 11.82 -31.76
N LYS A 17 -34.24 11.04 -30.96
CA LYS A 17 -35.57 10.50 -31.28
C LYS A 17 -36.57 11.59 -31.69
N ILE A 18 -37.29 11.33 -32.78
CA ILE A 18 -38.29 12.20 -33.40
C ILE A 18 -39.68 11.60 -33.15
N TYR A 19 -40.55 12.36 -32.49
CA TYR A 19 -41.96 12.05 -32.33
C TYR A 19 -42.76 13.36 -32.26
N PHE A 20 -44.04 13.28 -32.59
CA PHE A 20 -44.95 14.40 -32.69
C PHE A 20 -46.03 14.29 -31.61
N ASP A 21 -46.65 15.38 -31.19
CA ASP A 21 -47.81 15.30 -30.30
C ASP A 21 -49.12 15.10 -31.08
N ILE A 22 -50.24 15.07 -30.35
CA ILE A 22 -51.59 14.83 -30.91
C ILE A 22 -52.01 15.89 -31.94
N GLU A 23 -51.36 17.05 -31.93
CA GLU A 23 -51.57 18.16 -32.88
C GLU A 23 -50.59 18.09 -34.07
N GLY A 24 -49.66 17.13 -34.06
CA GLY A 24 -48.64 16.95 -35.08
C GLY A 24 -47.40 17.83 -34.89
N ASN A 25 -47.21 18.44 -33.72
CA ASN A 25 -46.05 19.30 -33.44
C ASN A 25 -44.83 18.48 -33.00
N LEU A 26 -43.65 18.84 -33.50
CA LEU A 26 -42.39 18.18 -33.13
C LEU A 26 -41.97 18.61 -31.71
N ARG A 27 -41.93 17.66 -30.76
CA ARG A 27 -41.43 17.91 -29.41
C ARG A 27 -39.94 17.57 -29.30
N LYS A 28 -39.08 18.53 -29.63
CA LYS A 28 -37.63 18.37 -29.57
C LYS A 28 -36.96 19.55 -28.88
N ALA A 29 -36.01 19.27 -27.99
CA ALA A 29 -35.20 20.30 -27.35
C ALA A 29 -34.35 21.05 -28.39
N LEU A 30 -34.22 22.37 -28.20
CA LEU A 30 -33.33 23.21 -28.99
C LEU A 30 -31.91 23.04 -28.46
N VAL A 31 -31.10 22.27 -29.18
CA VAL A 31 -29.67 22.12 -28.88
C VAL A 31 -28.91 23.23 -29.59
N MET A 32 -28.31 24.13 -28.82
CA MET A 32 -27.54 25.27 -29.31
C MET A 32 -26.05 25.04 -29.08
N GLY A 33 -25.24 25.26 -30.12
CA GLY A 33 -23.78 25.21 -30.04
C GLY A 33 -23.18 26.56 -30.44
N ILE A 34 -21.97 26.83 -29.97
CA ILE A 34 -21.18 28.02 -30.30
C ILE A 34 -19.84 27.54 -30.85
N PHE A 35 -19.34 28.20 -31.90
CA PHE A 35 -17.97 28.00 -32.35
C PHE A 35 -17.03 28.85 -31.50
N ASP A 36 -16.13 28.21 -30.76
CA ASP A 36 -15.07 28.85 -29.98
C ASP A 36 -13.72 28.21 -30.36
N LYS A 37 -12.73 29.04 -30.70
CA LYS A 37 -11.40 28.60 -31.17
C LYS A 37 -11.42 27.47 -32.22
N GLN A 38 -12.31 27.60 -33.21
CA GLN A 38 -12.52 26.62 -34.31
C GLN A 38 -13.11 25.26 -33.86
N GLN A 39 -13.55 25.12 -32.61
CA GLN A 39 -14.27 23.95 -32.13
C GLN A 39 -15.74 24.28 -31.86
N LEU A 40 -16.63 23.36 -32.21
CA LEU A 40 -18.06 23.47 -31.91
C LEU A 40 -18.28 22.98 -30.47
N VAL A 41 -18.64 23.88 -29.56
CA VAL A 41 -18.90 23.58 -28.15
C VAL A 41 -20.34 23.90 -27.77
N SER A 42 -20.85 23.32 -26.67
CA SER A 42 -22.23 23.54 -26.23
C SER A 42 -22.49 24.98 -25.80
N ALA A 43 -23.60 25.60 -26.21
CA ALA A 43 -23.98 26.89 -25.64
C ALA A 43 -24.20 26.74 -24.11
N LEU A 44 -23.84 27.78 -23.36
CA LEU A 44 -23.84 27.80 -21.89
C LEU A 44 -25.23 27.68 -21.25
N THR A 45 -26.26 27.90 -22.06
CA THR A 45 -27.67 27.74 -21.70
C THR A 45 -28.34 26.95 -22.81
N GLN A 46 -29.14 25.94 -22.45
CA GLN A 46 -29.97 25.18 -23.37
C GLN A 46 -31.45 25.40 -23.04
N LEU A 47 -32.34 25.17 -24.01
CA LEU A 47 -33.78 25.25 -23.79
C LEU A 47 -34.41 23.88 -23.96
N GLN A 48 -35.02 23.37 -22.90
CA GLN A 48 -35.71 22.09 -22.88
C GLN A 48 -37.21 22.29 -22.66
N VAL A 49 -38.04 21.63 -23.46
CA VAL A 49 -39.49 21.73 -23.34
C VAL A 49 -39.95 21.14 -22.01
N VAL A 50 -40.77 21.88 -21.27
CA VAL A 50 -41.46 21.37 -20.08
C VAL A 50 -42.52 20.38 -20.55
N SER A 51 -42.26 19.08 -20.38
CA SER A 51 -43.20 18.04 -20.82
C SER A 51 -44.43 17.92 -19.92
N ASP A 52 -44.30 18.32 -18.65
CA ASP A 52 -45.32 18.15 -17.62
C ASP A 52 -45.28 19.31 -16.62
N ILE A 53 -46.20 20.26 -16.80
CA ILE A 53 -46.27 21.49 -15.99
C ILE A 53 -46.62 21.18 -14.52
N SER A 54 -47.23 20.02 -14.24
CA SER A 54 -47.64 19.64 -12.88
C SER A 54 -46.46 19.41 -11.93
N ARG A 55 -45.24 19.28 -12.46
CA ARG A 55 -44.00 19.16 -11.68
C ARG A 55 -43.48 20.47 -11.12
N ILE A 56 -44.05 21.59 -11.56
CA ILE A 56 -43.58 22.91 -11.20
C ILE A 56 -44.39 23.37 -9.98
N SER A 57 -43.72 23.44 -8.83
CA SER A 57 -44.33 23.80 -7.54
C SER A 57 -44.94 25.20 -7.56
N ASP A 58 -44.22 26.16 -8.16
CA ASP A 58 -44.66 27.55 -8.32
C ASP A 58 -44.24 28.09 -9.69
N LEU A 59 -45.11 27.89 -10.68
CA LEU A 59 -44.85 28.31 -12.07
C LEU A 59 -44.71 29.83 -12.19
N LYS A 60 -45.41 30.59 -11.33
CA LYS A 60 -45.38 32.04 -11.41
C LYS A 60 -44.02 32.57 -10.97
N GLN A 61 -43.52 32.06 -9.85
CA GLN A 61 -42.18 32.40 -9.36
C GLN A 61 -41.10 31.98 -10.36
N GLU A 62 -41.18 30.78 -10.93
CA GLU A 62 -40.17 30.31 -11.88
C GLU A 62 -40.11 31.09 -13.20
N LEU A 63 -41.22 31.70 -13.62
CA LEU A 63 -41.28 32.64 -14.74
C LEU A 63 -40.72 34.02 -14.36
N GLU A 64 -40.96 34.49 -13.12
CA GLU A 64 -40.39 35.74 -12.59
C GLU A 64 -38.86 35.64 -12.44
N ASP A 65 -38.35 34.48 -12.02
CA ASP A 65 -36.91 34.18 -11.85
C ASP A 65 -36.21 33.80 -13.18
N GLU A 66 -36.92 33.83 -14.32
CA GLU A 66 -36.45 33.45 -15.66
C GLU A 66 -35.88 32.02 -15.78
N SER A 67 -36.18 31.15 -14.81
CA SER A 67 -35.78 29.74 -14.83
C SER A 67 -36.61 28.90 -15.82
N ILE A 68 -37.81 29.40 -16.16
CA ILE A 68 -38.66 28.95 -17.26
C ILE A 68 -38.94 30.15 -18.17
N VAL A 69 -38.88 29.94 -19.48
CA VAL A 69 -39.21 30.94 -20.49
C VAL A 69 -40.31 30.42 -21.41
N ILE A 70 -41.12 31.34 -21.97
CA ILE A 70 -42.14 31.01 -22.95
C ILE A 70 -41.59 31.29 -24.34
N VAL A 71 -41.46 30.24 -25.16
CA VAL A 71 -41.01 30.35 -26.55
C VAL A 71 -42.06 29.70 -27.44
N ASN A 72 -42.66 30.47 -28.36
CA ASN A 72 -43.73 30.01 -29.26
C ASN A 72 -44.85 29.25 -28.52
N ASN A 73 -45.39 29.86 -27.45
CA ASN A 73 -46.43 29.29 -26.57
C ASN A 73 -46.05 28.01 -25.80
N ASN A 74 -44.78 27.60 -25.81
CA ASN A 74 -44.30 26.47 -25.01
C ASN A 74 -43.49 26.95 -23.81
N TYR A 75 -43.76 26.39 -22.63
CA TYR A 75 -42.90 26.54 -21.47
C TYR A 75 -41.61 25.75 -21.69
N MET A 76 -40.45 26.40 -21.54
CA MET A 76 -39.14 25.78 -21.68
C MET A 76 -38.29 26.07 -20.45
N TYR A 77 -37.68 25.03 -19.89
CA TYR A 77 -36.64 25.16 -18.88
C TYR A 77 -35.41 25.82 -19.48
N LYS A 78 -34.87 26.81 -18.76
CA LYS A 78 -33.54 27.36 -19.00
C LYS A 78 -32.52 26.43 -18.34
N THR A 79 -32.02 25.46 -19.11
CA THR A 79 -31.07 24.46 -18.62
C THR A 79 -29.66 25.04 -18.55
N LYS A 80 -29.04 24.95 -17.37
CA LYS A 80 -27.65 25.36 -17.14
C LYS A 80 -26.69 24.34 -17.75
N VAL A 81 -25.68 24.82 -18.49
CA VAL A 81 -24.59 23.97 -19.00
C VAL A 81 -23.32 24.26 -18.23
N ILE A 82 -22.83 23.24 -17.53
CA ILE A 82 -21.59 23.29 -16.75
C ILE A 82 -20.52 22.50 -17.50
N TYR A 83 -19.47 23.20 -17.93
CA TYR A 83 -18.30 22.54 -18.51
C TYR A 83 -17.48 21.90 -17.41
N ALA A 84 -17.21 20.61 -17.51
CA ALA A 84 -16.41 19.86 -16.55
C ALA A 84 -15.19 19.26 -17.24
N GLY A 85 -14.03 19.44 -16.62
CA GLY A 85 -12.78 18.81 -17.04
C GLY A 85 -12.08 18.13 -15.88
N ILE A 86 -11.22 17.17 -16.20
CA ILE A 86 -10.50 16.35 -15.23
C ILE A 86 -9.05 16.15 -15.66
N ASP A 87 -8.14 16.13 -14.68
CA ASP A 87 -6.74 15.82 -14.87
C ASP A 87 -6.24 14.87 -13.78
N ILE A 88 -5.75 13.70 -14.16
CA ILE A 88 -5.39 12.62 -13.22
C ILE A 88 -3.91 12.75 -12.88
N ASN A 89 -3.61 12.85 -11.58
CA ASN A 89 -2.26 12.94 -11.05
C ASN A 89 -1.71 11.55 -10.73
N GLU A 90 -2.47 10.74 -9.99
CA GLU A 90 -2.01 9.45 -9.47
C GLU A 90 -3.17 8.46 -9.33
N ILE A 91 -2.93 7.20 -9.65
CA ILE A 91 -3.78 6.06 -9.30
C ILE A 91 -2.96 5.08 -8.45
N SER A 92 -3.43 4.80 -7.23
CA SER A 92 -2.74 3.95 -6.27
C SER A 92 -3.70 3.05 -5.48
N ASN A 93 -3.15 2.16 -4.66
CA ASN A 93 -3.89 1.27 -3.78
C ASN A 93 -5.03 0.50 -4.49
N LEU A 94 -4.76 -0.01 -5.70
CA LEU A 94 -5.70 -0.84 -6.45
C LEU A 94 -5.92 -2.18 -5.73
N ASN A 95 -7.05 -2.29 -5.05
CA ASN A 95 -7.46 -3.46 -4.31
C ASN A 95 -8.41 -4.32 -5.14
N ILE A 96 -7.89 -5.45 -5.62
CA ILE A 96 -8.61 -6.41 -6.45
C ILE A 96 -9.78 -7.06 -5.69
N LYS A 97 -9.62 -7.35 -4.39
CA LYS A 97 -10.65 -8.01 -3.58
C LYS A 97 -11.85 -7.11 -3.33
N ASN A 98 -11.59 -5.84 -3.03
CA ASN A 98 -12.64 -4.87 -2.73
C ASN A 98 -13.12 -4.10 -3.97
N SER A 99 -12.54 -4.40 -5.13
CA SER A 99 -12.76 -3.69 -6.40
C SER A 99 -12.69 -2.15 -6.25
N SER A 100 -11.66 -1.70 -5.54
CA SER A 100 -11.50 -0.30 -5.15
C SER A 100 -10.10 0.22 -5.48
N TYR A 101 -9.97 1.53 -5.67
CA TYR A 101 -8.71 2.20 -5.95
C TYR A 101 -8.72 3.61 -5.37
N LEU A 102 -7.54 4.11 -5.02
CA LEU A 102 -7.30 5.50 -4.65
C LEU A 102 -6.90 6.27 -5.90
N ILE A 103 -7.50 7.43 -6.12
CA ILE A 103 -7.17 8.30 -7.24
C ILE A 103 -7.01 9.74 -6.75
N ASP A 104 -5.95 10.40 -7.21
CA ASP A 104 -5.66 11.83 -7.03
C ASP A 104 -5.83 12.53 -8.38
N PHE A 105 -6.72 13.51 -8.44
CA PHE A 105 -7.00 14.24 -9.66
C PHE A 105 -7.43 15.67 -9.37
N TYR A 106 -7.23 16.55 -10.35
CA TYR A 106 -7.90 17.84 -10.42
C TYR A 106 -9.20 17.69 -11.20
N ILE A 107 -10.25 18.34 -10.71
CA ILE A 107 -11.50 18.55 -11.44
C ILE A 107 -11.77 20.05 -11.49
N TRP A 108 -12.28 20.53 -12.61
CA TRP A 108 -12.68 21.93 -12.71
C TRP A 108 -14.00 22.09 -13.43
N PHE A 109 -14.64 23.22 -13.12
CA PHE A 109 -15.92 23.61 -13.68
C PHE A 109 -15.80 24.99 -14.31
N ARG A 110 -16.47 25.18 -15.45
CA ARG A 110 -16.69 26.50 -16.05
C ARG A 110 -18.18 26.73 -16.34
N HIS A 111 -18.71 27.86 -15.91
CA HIS A 111 -20.11 28.25 -16.11
C HIS A 111 -20.29 29.78 -16.04
N LYS A 112 -21.41 30.31 -16.56
CA LYS A 112 -21.73 31.75 -16.51
C LYS A 112 -22.82 32.13 -15.50
N GLU A 113 -23.67 31.19 -15.14
CA GLU A 113 -24.78 31.43 -14.23
C GLU A 113 -24.38 31.15 -12.78
N ASP A 114 -25.16 31.66 -11.83
CA ASP A 114 -24.99 31.34 -10.41
C ASP A 114 -25.22 29.84 -10.20
N PHE A 115 -24.15 29.15 -9.82
CA PHE A 115 -24.11 27.71 -9.62
C PHE A 115 -23.07 27.39 -8.56
N ASP A 116 -23.49 26.65 -7.54
CA ASP A 116 -22.61 26.17 -6.48
C ASP A 116 -21.97 24.85 -6.92
N ASN A 117 -20.71 24.92 -7.35
CA ASN A 117 -19.93 23.75 -7.74
C ASN A 117 -19.71 22.76 -6.59
N SER A 118 -19.96 23.15 -5.32
CA SER A 118 -19.83 22.24 -4.18
C SER A 118 -20.96 21.20 -4.11
N GLU A 119 -22.08 21.42 -4.81
CA GLU A 119 -23.22 20.49 -4.89
C GLU A 119 -23.03 19.40 -5.95
N ILE A 120 -21.96 18.61 -5.82
CA ILE A 120 -21.76 17.41 -6.65
C ILE A 120 -21.75 16.14 -5.82
N GLU A 121 -22.29 15.07 -6.40
CA GLU A 121 -22.31 13.74 -5.83
C GLU A 121 -21.48 12.79 -6.70
N PHE A 122 -20.40 12.25 -6.14
CA PHE A 122 -19.67 11.15 -6.76
C PHE A 122 -20.40 9.83 -6.50
N THR A 123 -21.08 9.31 -7.52
CA THR A 123 -21.96 8.15 -7.41
C THR A 123 -21.24 6.83 -7.14
N ASN A 124 -19.92 6.77 -7.37
CA ASN A 124 -19.11 5.57 -7.17
C ASN A 124 -17.93 5.78 -6.21
N SER A 125 -17.95 6.84 -5.41
CA SER A 125 -16.99 6.98 -4.31
C SER A 125 -17.38 6.07 -3.14
N ILE A 126 -16.39 5.53 -2.43
CA ILE A 126 -16.65 4.62 -1.28
C ILE A 126 -17.15 5.41 -0.07
N LYS A 127 -16.63 6.63 0.12
CA LYS A 127 -17.11 7.60 1.10
C LYS A 127 -17.67 8.81 0.34
N PRO A 128 -18.74 9.46 0.82
CA PRO A 128 -19.21 10.72 0.23
C PRO A 128 -18.10 11.77 0.20
N ILE A 129 -17.94 12.44 -0.94
CA ILE A 129 -16.94 13.49 -1.13
C ILE A 129 -17.66 14.82 -1.19
N LYS A 130 -17.25 15.78 -0.36
CA LYS A 130 -17.68 17.18 -0.47
C LYS A 130 -16.52 18.00 -1.01
N LEU A 131 -16.79 18.88 -1.96
CA LEU A 131 -15.77 19.82 -2.42
C LEU A 131 -15.52 20.88 -1.34
N GLY A 132 -14.25 21.09 -1.04
CA GLY A 132 -13.80 22.18 -0.16
C GLY A 132 -13.68 23.49 -0.93
N LYS A 133 -12.73 24.33 -0.52
CA LYS A 133 -12.41 25.56 -1.27
C LYS A 133 -11.70 25.22 -2.59
N PRO A 134 -11.96 25.97 -3.67
CA PRO A 134 -11.25 25.77 -4.93
C PRO A 134 -9.75 26.08 -4.75
N VAL A 135 -8.91 25.27 -5.39
CA VAL A 135 -7.45 25.49 -5.46
C VAL A 135 -7.08 26.60 -6.44
N ALA A 136 -7.97 26.88 -7.39
CA ALA A 136 -7.87 27.99 -8.32
C ALA A 136 -9.28 28.48 -8.65
N GLU A 137 -9.45 29.79 -8.67
CA GLU A 137 -10.70 30.45 -9.03
C GLU A 137 -10.39 31.66 -9.92
N THR A 138 -11.16 31.85 -10.98
CA THR A 138 -11.00 32.99 -11.89
C THR A 138 -12.35 33.36 -12.46
N ILE A 139 -12.63 34.65 -12.53
CA ILE A 139 -13.81 35.19 -13.21
C ILE A 139 -13.30 36.05 -14.37
N SER A 140 -13.63 35.66 -15.60
CA SER A 140 -13.22 36.36 -16.82
C SER A 140 -14.35 36.32 -17.84
N ASP A 141 -14.69 37.47 -18.42
CA ASP A 141 -15.77 37.63 -19.41
C ASP A 141 -17.14 37.04 -18.98
N GLY A 142 -17.44 37.15 -17.68
CA GLY A 142 -18.66 36.61 -17.06
C GLY A 142 -18.67 35.08 -16.92
N MET A 143 -17.56 34.41 -17.23
CA MET A 143 -17.35 32.97 -16.99
C MET A 143 -16.63 32.78 -15.66
N VAL A 144 -17.23 32.00 -14.77
CA VAL A 144 -16.63 31.51 -13.53
C VAL A 144 -15.87 30.23 -13.85
N TYR A 145 -14.60 30.16 -13.44
CA TYR A 145 -13.77 28.97 -13.44
C TYR A 145 -13.38 28.64 -12.01
N GLN A 146 -13.62 27.40 -11.59
CA GLN A 146 -13.20 26.89 -10.29
C GLN A 146 -12.61 25.49 -10.45
N ALA A 147 -11.44 25.25 -9.87
CA ALA A 147 -10.76 23.97 -9.85
C ALA A 147 -10.59 23.44 -8.43
N TYR A 148 -10.64 22.12 -8.27
CA TYR A 148 -10.55 21.41 -7.01
C TYR A 148 -9.59 20.24 -7.16
N ARG A 149 -8.79 19.96 -6.14
CA ARG A 149 -8.00 18.73 -6.05
C ARG A 149 -8.74 17.73 -5.18
N ILE A 150 -8.88 16.52 -5.67
CA ILE A 150 -9.56 15.42 -4.97
C ILE A 150 -8.63 14.24 -4.90
N LYS A 151 -8.42 13.74 -3.68
CA LYS A 151 -7.77 12.44 -3.44
C LYS A 151 -8.74 11.58 -2.64
N ALA A 152 -9.31 10.56 -3.29
CA ALA A 152 -10.36 9.75 -2.68
C ALA A 152 -10.43 8.32 -3.21
N LYS A 153 -11.04 7.43 -2.43
CA LYS A 153 -11.25 6.03 -2.80
C LYS A 153 -12.54 5.87 -3.61
N PHE A 154 -12.43 5.22 -4.77
CA PHE A 154 -13.54 4.90 -5.66
C PHE A 154 -13.70 3.39 -5.80
N GLY A 155 -14.94 2.97 -6.02
CA GLY A 155 -15.31 1.60 -6.37
C GLY A 155 -15.63 1.47 -7.85
N SER A 156 -15.29 0.32 -8.42
CA SER A 156 -15.75 -0.10 -9.75
C SER A 156 -16.04 -1.60 -9.74
N ASN A 157 -16.84 -2.08 -10.70
CA ASN A 157 -17.15 -3.50 -10.81
C ASN A 157 -16.10 -4.21 -11.66
N PHE A 158 -15.08 -4.78 -11.01
CA PHE A 158 -14.05 -5.54 -11.71
C PHE A 158 -14.59 -6.90 -12.18
N GLN A 159 -14.14 -7.30 -13.37
CA GLN A 159 -14.56 -8.54 -14.02
C GLN A 159 -13.34 -9.43 -14.25
N PHE A 160 -13.36 -10.66 -13.75
CA PHE A 160 -12.18 -11.53 -13.72
C PHE A 160 -12.26 -12.74 -14.66
N TYR A 161 -13.25 -12.80 -15.57
CA TYR A 161 -13.42 -13.92 -16.50
C TYR A 161 -12.11 -14.32 -17.19
N ASP A 162 -11.37 -13.32 -17.69
CA ASP A 162 -10.13 -13.52 -18.41
C ASP A 162 -8.88 -13.51 -17.50
N TYR A 163 -9.02 -13.46 -16.17
CA TYR A 163 -7.87 -13.37 -15.27
C TYR A 163 -6.87 -14.51 -15.52
N PRO A 164 -5.56 -14.21 -15.70
CA PRO A 164 -4.86 -12.92 -15.49
C PRO A 164 -4.74 -11.98 -16.72
N PHE A 165 -5.41 -12.27 -17.82
CA PHE A 165 -5.43 -11.47 -19.06
C PHE A 165 -6.51 -10.37 -19.04
N ASP A 166 -6.97 -10.03 -17.84
CA ASP A 166 -8.12 -9.19 -17.61
C ASP A 166 -7.87 -7.71 -17.94
N LEU A 167 -8.95 -7.05 -18.38
CA LEU A 167 -9.04 -5.61 -18.51
C LEU A 167 -9.98 -5.09 -17.42
N GLN A 168 -9.54 -4.08 -16.69
CA GLN A 168 -10.36 -3.44 -15.65
C GLN A 168 -10.64 -1.99 -16.02
N ASN A 169 -11.84 -1.52 -15.71
CA ASN A 169 -12.25 -0.15 -15.97
C ASN A 169 -12.33 0.62 -14.65
N LEU A 170 -11.43 1.59 -14.47
CA LEU A 170 -11.46 2.52 -13.35
C LEU A 170 -12.34 3.69 -13.75
N GLN A 171 -13.40 3.95 -12.98
CA GLN A 171 -14.39 4.96 -13.32
C GLN A 171 -14.42 6.11 -12.30
N ILE A 172 -14.64 7.34 -12.75
CA ILE A 172 -15.07 8.45 -11.89
C ILE A 172 -16.40 8.93 -12.45
N LYS A 173 -17.43 8.91 -11.62
CA LYS A 173 -18.80 9.25 -12.03
C LYS A 173 -19.40 10.25 -11.05
N PHE A 174 -19.78 11.42 -11.54
CA PHE A 174 -20.47 12.40 -10.71
C PHE A 174 -21.68 13.02 -11.40
N ARG A 175 -22.63 13.46 -10.57
CA ARG A 175 -23.85 14.16 -10.97
C ARG A 175 -24.21 15.26 -9.97
N HIS A 176 -25.23 16.03 -10.29
CA HIS A 176 -25.89 16.89 -9.30
C HIS A 176 -26.86 16.04 -8.46
N PRO A 177 -26.93 16.23 -7.12
CA PRO A 177 -27.79 15.42 -6.25
C PRO A 177 -29.29 15.70 -6.47
N THR A 178 -29.67 16.96 -6.73
CA THR A 178 -31.07 17.41 -6.80
C THR A 178 -31.53 17.86 -8.19
N LEU A 179 -30.73 18.65 -8.91
CA LEU A 179 -31.07 19.15 -10.24
C LEU A 179 -31.09 18.04 -11.29
N THR A 180 -32.26 17.87 -11.92
CA THR A 180 -32.46 16.93 -13.02
C THR A 180 -31.79 17.42 -14.30
N ARG A 181 -31.66 16.53 -15.27
CA ARG A 181 -31.11 16.81 -16.60
C ARG A 181 -31.79 17.97 -17.34
N GLU A 182 -33.07 18.21 -17.05
CA GLU A 182 -33.84 19.33 -17.63
C GLU A 182 -33.38 20.69 -17.07
N ARG A 183 -32.78 20.70 -15.89
CA ARG A 183 -32.29 21.90 -15.20
C ARG A 183 -30.78 22.09 -15.34
N LEU A 184 -30.01 21.00 -15.39
CA LEU A 184 -28.56 21.05 -15.48
C LEU A 184 -27.98 19.94 -16.36
N ILE A 185 -27.05 20.31 -17.24
CA ILE A 185 -26.25 19.39 -18.04
C ILE A 185 -24.77 19.63 -17.79
N TYR A 186 -24.05 18.56 -17.45
CA TYR A 186 -22.59 18.55 -17.50
C TYR A 186 -22.13 18.23 -18.92
N VAL A 187 -21.24 19.06 -19.45
CA VAL A 187 -20.58 18.84 -20.75
C VAL A 187 -19.08 18.75 -20.56
N ILE A 188 -18.42 18.06 -21.48
CA ILE A 188 -16.97 17.89 -21.45
C ILE A 188 -16.30 19.22 -21.78
N ASP A 189 -15.34 19.65 -20.96
CA ASP A 189 -14.51 20.81 -21.25
C ASP A 189 -13.38 20.48 -22.25
N GLU A 190 -13.74 20.30 -23.53
CA GLU A 190 -12.79 19.98 -24.59
C GLU A 190 -11.68 21.04 -24.72
N ILE A 191 -12.04 22.32 -24.59
CA ILE A 191 -11.10 23.44 -24.67
C ILE A 191 -10.13 23.42 -23.48
N GLY A 192 -10.64 23.23 -22.26
CA GLY A 192 -9.83 23.21 -21.04
C GLY A 192 -8.91 21.99 -20.94
N MET A 193 -9.39 20.82 -21.39
CA MET A 193 -8.60 19.59 -21.41
C MET A 193 -7.59 19.52 -22.58
N ARG A 194 -7.75 20.41 -23.58
CA ARG A 194 -6.93 20.55 -24.79
C ARG A 194 -7.04 19.35 -25.75
N GLU A 195 -6.50 18.21 -25.37
CA GLU A 195 -6.37 17.04 -26.24
C GLU A 195 -6.99 15.81 -25.57
N ILE A 196 -8.21 15.48 -26.00
CA ILE A 196 -9.03 14.39 -25.45
C ILE A 196 -8.88 13.07 -26.23
N SER A 197 -7.92 12.98 -27.15
CA SER A 197 -7.68 11.75 -27.89
C SER A 197 -7.12 10.68 -26.96
N ASN A 198 -7.52 9.42 -27.17
CA ASN A 198 -7.05 8.30 -26.34
C ASN A 198 -5.52 8.24 -26.26
N GLU A 199 -4.83 8.47 -27.39
CA GLU A 199 -3.36 8.44 -27.44
C GLU A 199 -2.71 9.57 -26.64
N ALA A 200 -3.27 10.78 -26.70
CA ALA A 200 -2.72 11.93 -25.97
C ALA A 200 -2.88 11.75 -24.46
N ILE A 201 -4.06 11.26 -24.02
CA ILE A 201 -4.33 11.03 -22.61
C ILE A 201 -3.43 9.91 -22.07
N VAL A 202 -3.27 8.81 -22.79
CA VAL A 202 -2.37 7.71 -22.38
C VAL A 202 -0.93 8.21 -22.28
N LYS A 203 -0.42 8.92 -23.30
CA LYS A 203 0.92 9.52 -23.25
C LYS A 203 1.10 10.51 -22.10
N LYS A 204 0.05 11.27 -21.75
CA LYS A 204 0.08 12.19 -20.62
C LYS A 204 0.21 11.40 -19.31
N LEU A 205 -0.63 10.39 -19.09
CA LEU A 205 -0.61 9.55 -17.89
C LEU A 205 0.73 8.81 -17.72
N ASP A 206 1.33 8.37 -18.82
CA ASP A 206 2.66 7.75 -18.82
C ASP A 206 3.75 8.78 -18.45
N ARG A 207 3.70 9.99 -19.04
CA ARG A 207 4.66 11.08 -18.75
C ARG A 207 4.57 11.58 -17.32
N THR A 208 3.36 11.65 -16.75
CA THR A 208 3.14 12.07 -15.37
C THR A 208 3.29 10.92 -14.37
N GLN A 209 3.67 9.73 -14.84
CA GLN A 209 3.88 8.54 -14.01
C GLN A 209 2.67 8.21 -13.13
N ALA A 210 1.46 8.48 -13.60
CA ALA A 210 0.23 8.34 -12.81
C ALA A 210 -0.03 6.89 -12.32
N PHE A 211 0.68 5.89 -12.87
CA PHE A 211 0.54 4.47 -12.57
C PHE A 211 1.77 3.87 -11.86
N GLU A 212 2.74 4.67 -11.44
CA GLU A 212 3.97 4.17 -10.81
C GLU A 212 3.68 3.35 -9.53
N SER A 213 2.67 3.76 -8.76
CA SER A 213 2.21 3.06 -7.57
C SER A 213 1.56 1.68 -7.87
N ILE A 214 1.23 1.38 -9.12
CA ILE A 214 0.58 0.12 -9.56
C ILE A 214 1.28 -0.51 -10.78
N THR A 215 2.59 -0.72 -10.67
CA THR A 215 3.47 -1.29 -11.73
C THR A 215 3.02 -2.61 -12.39
N GLU A 216 2.10 -3.35 -11.77
CA GLU A 216 1.52 -4.57 -12.36
C GLU A 216 0.46 -4.27 -13.45
N TRP A 217 0.14 -3.00 -13.70
CA TRP A 217 -0.88 -2.56 -14.64
C TRP A 217 -0.35 -1.49 -15.60
N SER A 218 -0.99 -1.40 -16.75
CA SER A 218 -0.70 -0.42 -17.80
C SER A 218 -2.00 0.18 -18.33
N VAL A 219 -1.97 1.43 -18.76
CA VAL A 219 -3.15 2.09 -19.34
C VAL A 219 -3.31 1.63 -20.78
N ARG A 220 -4.51 1.17 -21.12
CA ARG A 220 -4.87 0.84 -22.51
C ARG A 220 -5.58 1.98 -23.20
N SER A 221 -6.50 2.65 -22.50
CA SER A 221 -7.23 3.81 -23.02
C SER A 221 -7.87 4.58 -21.89
N ALA A 222 -8.09 5.88 -22.08
CA ALA A 222 -8.88 6.70 -21.18
C ALA A 222 -9.86 7.55 -22.00
N SER A 223 -11.10 7.65 -21.56
CA SER A 223 -12.17 8.36 -22.27
C SER A 223 -13.07 9.12 -21.30
N PHE A 224 -13.49 10.31 -21.70
CA PHE A 224 -14.42 11.16 -20.96
C PHE A 224 -15.71 11.30 -21.75
N HIS A 225 -16.86 11.14 -21.11
CA HIS A 225 -18.16 11.29 -21.77
C HIS A 225 -19.27 11.66 -20.79
N GLN A 226 -20.30 12.31 -21.31
CA GLN A 226 -21.55 12.53 -20.59
C GLN A 226 -22.55 11.42 -20.89
N ASP A 227 -23.35 11.06 -19.90
CA ASP A 227 -24.52 10.20 -20.09
C ASP A 227 -25.69 10.63 -19.20
N VAL A 228 -26.78 9.86 -19.27
CA VAL A 228 -28.01 10.12 -18.51
C VAL A 228 -28.23 8.97 -17.53
N MET A 229 -28.22 9.29 -16.25
CA MET A 229 -28.58 8.35 -15.19
C MET A 229 -30.08 8.43 -14.95
N LYS A 230 -30.75 7.27 -14.97
CA LYS A 230 -32.18 7.16 -14.69
C LYS A 230 -32.37 6.59 -13.29
N ASP A 231 -33.02 7.35 -12.42
CA ASP A 231 -33.46 6.85 -11.13
C ASP A 231 -34.88 6.29 -11.27
N GLU A 232 -35.03 5.02 -10.91
CA GLU A 232 -36.34 4.34 -10.88
C GLU A 232 -37.11 4.64 -9.59
N SER A 233 -36.40 5.10 -8.54
CA SER A 233 -36.98 5.49 -7.27
C SER A 233 -37.10 7.01 -7.18
N THR A 234 -38.28 7.50 -6.81
CA THR A 234 -38.52 8.91 -6.51
C THR A 234 -38.15 9.29 -5.08
N LEU A 235 -37.65 8.32 -4.29
CA LEU A 235 -37.41 8.43 -2.85
C LEU A 235 -38.65 8.94 -2.07
N GLY A 236 -39.85 8.70 -2.60
CA GLY A 236 -41.10 9.15 -1.98
C GLY A 236 -41.35 10.66 -2.14
N ASN A 237 -40.67 11.34 -3.07
CA ASN A 237 -40.88 12.76 -3.32
C ASN A 237 -42.30 13.02 -3.90
N PRO A 238 -43.15 13.80 -3.21
CA PRO A 238 -44.53 14.07 -3.63
C PRO A 238 -44.67 14.70 -5.01
N LEU A 239 -43.66 15.44 -5.48
CA LEU A 239 -43.65 16.08 -6.80
C LEU A 239 -43.72 15.08 -7.96
N PHE A 240 -43.37 13.80 -7.70
CA PHE A 240 -43.34 12.76 -8.72
C PHE A 240 -44.45 11.71 -8.56
N PHE A 241 -45.37 11.87 -7.60
CA PHE A 241 -46.43 10.88 -7.30
C PHE A 241 -47.43 10.68 -8.44
N LEU A 242 -47.67 11.71 -9.25
CA LEU A 242 -48.64 11.69 -10.34
C LEU A 242 -47.99 11.43 -11.71
N SER A 243 -46.67 11.20 -11.74
CA SER A 243 -45.90 11.12 -12.98
C SER A 243 -45.44 9.68 -13.27
N ASN A 244 -45.64 9.22 -14.52
CA ASN A 244 -45.18 7.91 -15.02
C ASN A 244 -43.73 7.91 -15.55
N SER A 245 -42.93 8.95 -15.30
CA SER A 245 -41.60 9.09 -15.92
C SER A 245 -40.46 8.85 -14.95
N ASN A 246 -39.41 8.20 -15.45
CA ASN A 246 -38.13 8.07 -14.76
C ASN A 246 -37.48 9.45 -14.56
N ILE A 247 -36.87 9.68 -13.40
CA ILE A 247 -36.12 10.91 -13.13
C ILE A 247 -34.76 10.78 -13.81
N GLU A 248 -34.41 11.74 -14.66
CA GLU A 248 -33.16 11.74 -15.41
C GLU A 248 -32.18 12.77 -14.84
N TYR A 249 -30.94 12.36 -14.59
CA TYR A 249 -29.84 13.23 -14.16
C TYR A 249 -28.73 13.23 -15.20
N SER A 250 -28.12 14.40 -15.42
CA SER A 250 -26.89 14.49 -16.20
C SER A 250 -25.72 13.95 -15.38
N ARG A 251 -24.90 13.09 -15.98
CA ARG A 251 -23.72 12.52 -15.32
C ARG A 251 -22.49 12.64 -16.20
N PHE A 252 -21.38 13.02 -15.58
CA PHE A 252 -20.06 13.01 -16.21
C PHE A 252 -19.34 11.71 -15.83
N ASN A 253 -18.65 11.10 -16.80
CA ASN A 253 -17.94 9.85 -16.62
C ASN A 253 -16.51 9.95 -17.17
N ALA A 254 -15.53 9.68 -16.32
CA ALA A 254 -14.17 9.33 -16.74
C ALA A 254 -13.99 7.82 -16.66
N ASN A 255 -13.59 7.19 -17.75
CA ASN A 255 -13.29 5.76 -17.82
C ASN A 255 -11.82 5.57 -18.17
N ILE A 256 -11.09 4.82 -17.34
CA ILE A 256 -9.69 4.49 -17.54
C ILE A 256 -9.57 2.97 -17.60
N LEU A 257 -9.32 2.46 -18.80
CA LEU A 257 -9.18 1.03 -19.05
C LEU A 257 -7.73 0.62 -18.81
N ILE A 258 -7.51 -0.27 -17.85
CA ILE A 258 -6.20 -0.78 -17.48
C ILE A 258 -6.05 -2.26 -17.87
N LYS A 259 -4.83 -2.64 -18.25
CA LYS A 259 -4.44 -4.01 -18.61
C LYS A 259 -3.33 -4.50 -17.70
N ARG A 260 -3.45 -5.73 -17.20
CA ARG A 260 -2.43 -6.36 -16.36
C ARG A 260 -1.16 -6.67 -17.17
N ASN A 261 0.00 -6.47 -16.56
CA ASN A 261 1.29 -6.87 -17.11
C ASN A 261 1.48 -8.39 -17.01
N ILE A 262 1.27 -9.07 -18.13
CA ILE A 262 1.25 -10.53 -18.19
C ILE A 262 2.61 -11.17 -17.95
N MET A 263 3.71 -10.52 -18.35
CA MET A 263 5.05 -11.11 -18.28
C MET A 263 5.51 -11.25 -16.83
N SER A 264 5.25 -10.23 -16.01
CA SER A 264 5.49 -10.29 -14.56
C SER A 264 4.71 -11.43 -13.92
N PHE A 265 3.44 -11.59 -14.31
CA PHE A 265 2.58 -12.65 -13.80
C PHE A 265 3.09 -14.06 -14.19
N ILE A 266 3.45 -14.27 -15.45
CA ILE A 266 3.95 -15.56 -15.96
C ILE A 266 5.23 -15.96 -15.23
N ILE A 267 6.20 -15.04 -15.11
CA ILE A 267 7.48 -15.33 -14.45
C ILE A 267 7.27 -15.68 -12.98
N LYS A 268 6.46 -14.89 -12.25
CA LYS A 268 6.25 -15.09 -10.81
C LYS A 268 5.42 -16.34 -10.50
N ASN A 269 4.41 -16.65 -11.30
CA ASN A 269 3.39 -17.65 -10.94
C ASN A 269 3.40 -18.91 -11.81
N MET A 270 3.69 -18.80 -13.11
CA MET A 270 3.61 -19.95 -14.03
C MET A 270 4.94 -20.69 -14.18
N LEU A 271 6.08 -20.03 -13.98
CA LEU A 271 7.40 -20.69 -14.05
C LEU A 271 7.56 -21.85 -13.05
N PRO A 272 7.16 -21.73 -11.76
CA PRO A 272 7.23 -22.86 -10.83
C PRO A 272 6.33 -24.02 -11.26
N VAL A 273 5.14 -23.73 -11.78
CA VAL A 273 4.19 -24.74 -12.28
C VAL A 273 4.76 -25.46 -13.50
N LEU A 274 5.44 -24.74 -14.39
CA LEU A 274 6.15 -25.33 -15.53
C LEU A 274 7.26 -26.28 -15.08
N ILE A 275 8.01 -25.94 -14.03
CA ILE A 275 9.02 -26.84 -13.46
C ILE A 275 8.37 -28.13 -12.93
N LEU A 276 7.23 -28.04 -12.24
CA LEU A 276 6.49 -29.20 -11.75
C LEU A 276 5.95 -30.09 -12.90
N LEU A 277 5.52 -29.47 -14.01
CA LEU A 277 5.14 -30.20 -15.23
C LEU A 277 6.33 -30.93 -15.85
N VAL A 278 7.52 -30.32 -15.85
CA VAL A 278 8.77 -30.94 -16.33
C VAL A 278 9.18 -32.10 -15.42
N LEU A 279 9.07 -31.95 -14.09
CA LEU A 279 9.33 -33.04 -13.14
C LEU A 279 8.35 -34.21 -13.37
N SER A 280 7.07 -33.92 -13.60
CA SER A 280 6.07 -34.92 -13.94
C SER A 280 6.36 -35.60 -15.29
N TYR A 281 6.98 -34.88 -16.23
CA TYR A 281 7.41 -35.43 -17.52
C TYR A 281 8.63 -36.37 -17.40
N ILE A 282 9.54 -36.13 -16.45
CA ILE A 282 10.71 -37.00 -16.22
C ILE A 282 10.30 -38.44 -15.87
N VAL A 283 9.10 -38.63 -15.28
CA VAL A 283 8.55 -39.95 -14.92
C VAL A 283 8.43 -40.90 -16.13
N PHE A 284 8.32 -40.39 -17.36
CA PHE A 284 8.30 -41.20 -18.58
C PHE A 284 9.68 -41.69 -19.02
N PHE A 285 10.77 -41.20 -18.41
CA PHE A 285 12.15 -41.62 -18.67
C PHE A 285 12.70 -42.58 -17.62
N MET A 286 12.04 -42.68 -16.47
CA MET A 286 12.38 -43.60 -15.38
C MET A 286 12.02 -45.05 -15.71
N SER A 287 12.67 -46.00 -15.02
CA SER A 287 12.39 -47.43 -15.21
C SER A 287 10.96 -47.78 -14.79
N PRO A 288 10.22 -48.60 -15.57
CA PRO A 288 8.88 -49.06 -15.19
C PRO A 288 8.78 -49.74 -13.83
N GLN A 289 9.88 -50.35 -13.37
CA GLN A 289 9.95 -51.10 -12.11
C GLN A 289 10.01 -50.17 -10.88
N GLU A 290 10.48 -48.93 -11.04
CA GLU A 290 10.63 -47.94 -9.98
C GLU A 290 9.29 -47.23 -9.68
N LEU A 291 8.30 -47.99 -9.20
CA LEU A 291 6.95 -47.46 -8.94
C LEU A 291 6.95 -46.32 -7.92
N THR A 292 7.66 -46.51 -6.80
CA THR A 292 7.67 -45.59 -5.66
C THR A 292 8.12 -44.18 -6.04
N PRO A 293 9.30 -43.96 -6.65
CA PRO A 293 9.72 -42.60 -7.00
C PRO A 293 8.87 -41.98 -8.13
N ARG A 294 8.39 -42.78 -9.10
CA ARG A 294 7.52 -42.30 -10.19
C ARG A 294 6.17 -41.78 -9.70
N ILE A 295 5.54 -42.52 -8.79
CA ILE A 295 4.31 -42.09 -8.11
C ILE A 295 4.58 -40.89 -7.22
N ALA A 296 5.66 -40.92 -6.42
CA ALA A 296 5.99 -39.83 -5.50
C ALA A 296 6.18 -38.49 -6.25
N ILE A 297 6.92 -38.47 -7.37
CA ILE A 297 7.11 -37.26 -8.19
C ILE A 297 5.77 -36.73 -8.71
N SER A 298 4.91 -37.62 -9.23
CA SER A 298 3.62 -37.21 -9.80
C SER A 298 2.64 -36.70 -8.74
N LEU A 299 2.56 -37.37 -7.59
CA LEU A 299 1.69 -36.96 -6.47
C LEU A 299 2.18 -35.68 -5.80
N ASN A 300 3.48 -35.52 -5.59
CA ASN A 300 4.04 -34.29 -5.04
C ASN A 300 3.85 -33.11 -5.99
N SER A 301 3.97 -33.35 -7.30
CA SER A 301 3.68 -32.33 -8.32
C SER A 301 2.20 -31.96 -8.30
N LEU A 302 1.29 -32.93 -8.22
CA LEU A 302 -0.15 -32.68 -8.12
C LEU A 302 -0.50 -31.85 -6.89
N LEU A 303 0.04 -32.23 -5.72
CA LEU A 303 -0.18 -31.52 -4.47
C LEU A 303 0.37 -30.09 -4.53
N ALA A 304 1.59 -29.91 -5.04
CA ALA A 304 2.19 -28.60 -5.19
C ALA A 304 1.39 -27.70 -6.15
N VAL A 305 0.98 -28.22 -7.32
CA VAL A 305 0.12 -27.49 -8.26
C VAL A 305 -1.22 -27.13 -7.61
N ALA A 306 -1.82 -28.03 -6.82
CA ALA A 306 -3.06 -27.73 -6.10
C ALA A 306 -2.90 -26.59 -5.09
N PHE A 307 -1.80 -26.56 -4.34
CA PHE A 307 -1.48 -25.43 -3.46
C PHE A 307 -1.25 -24.13 -4.24
N PHE A 308 -0.56 -24.17 -5.39
CA PHE A 308 -0.39 -23.00 -6.25
C PHE A 308 -1.73 -22.48 -6.77
N HIS A 309 -2.62 -23.37 -7.23
CA HIS A 309 -3.97 -23.01 -7.68
C HIS A 309 -4.76 -22.34 -6.56
N LEU A 310 -4.79 -22.92 -5.35
CA LEU A 310 -5.48 -22.34 -4.19
C LEU A 310 -4.92 -20.98 -3.80
N LYS A 311 -3.58 -20.83 -3.78
CA LYS A 311 -2.92 -19.55 -3.50
C LYS A 311 -3.36 -18.49 -4.50
N MET A 312 -3.37 -18.80 -5.79
CA MET A 312 -3.75 -17.84 -6.83
C MET A 312 -5.25 -17.52 -6.82
N SER A 313 -6.10 -18.52 -6.58
CA SER A 313 -7.55 -18.33 -6.44
C SER A 313 -7.87 -17.46 -5.22
N SER A 314 -7.17 -17.63 -4.09
CA SER A 314 -7.35 -16.82 -2.87
C SER A 314 -6.96 -15.34 -3.01
N ALA A 315 -6.27 -14.98 -4.10
CA ALA A 315 -5.93 -13.60 -4.42
C ALA A 315 -7.12 -12.84 -5.05
N LEU A 316 -8.07 -13.55 -5.64
CA LEU A 316 -9.30 -13.00 -6.19
C LEU A 316 -10.36 -12.78 -5.09
N PRO A 317 -11.36 -11.89 -5.32
CA PRO A 317 -12.54 -11.85 -4.48
C PRO A 317 -13.33 -13.16 -4.56
N GLY A 318 -14.30 -13.34 -3.66
CA GLY A 318 -15.22 -14.48 -3.67
C GLY A 318 -16.16 -14.48 -4.89
N ILE A 319 -15.61 -14.75 -6.08
CA ILE A 319 -16.33 -14.80 -7.35
C ILE A 319 -17.04 -16.15 -7.51
N GLY A 320 -18.26 -16.13 -8.05
CA GLY A 320 -19.10 -17.32 -8.24
C GLY A 320 -18.93 -18.00 -9.59
N TYR A 321 -17.92 -17.62 -10.38
CA TYR A 321 -17.68 -18.13 -11.73
C TYR A 321 -16.20 -18.53 -11.90
N LEU A 322 -15.94 -19.40 -12.90
CA LEU A 322 -14.59 -19.83 -13.26
C LEU A 322 -13.87 -18.77 -14.10
N VAL A 323 -12.56 -18.65 -13.89
CA VAL A 323 -11.68 -17.74 -14.64
C VAL A 323 -10.74 -18.50 -15.57
N ALA A 324 -10.12 -17.80 -16.52
CA ALA A 324 -9.16 -18.39 -17.48
C ALA A 324 -8.07 -19.22 -16.78
N LEU A 325 -7.55 -18.72 -15.66
CA LEU A 325 -6.57 -19.43 -14.84
C LEU A 325 -7.07 -20.80 -14.33
N ASP A 326 -8.33 -20.92 -13.92
CA ASP A 326 -8.88 -22.18 -13.41
C ASP A 326 -8.86 -23.26 -14.50
N TYR A 327 -9.22 -22.89 -15.73
CA TYR A 327 -9.16 -23.78 -16.88
C TYR A 327 -7.71 -24.23 -17.19
N ALA A 328 -6.73 -23.35 -17.04
CA ALA A 328 -5.32 -23.71 -17.18
C ALA A 328 -4.90 -24.76 -16.14
N PHE A 329 -5.26 -24.56 -14.87
CA PHE A 329 -4.95 -25.53 -13.81
C PHE A 329 -5.69 -26.85 -13.99
N TYR A 330 -6.94 -26.86 -14.44
CA TYR A 330 -7.65 -28.10 -14.75
C TYR A 330 -6.98 -28.89 -15.86
N ALA A 331 -6.49 -28.21 -16.91
CA ALA A 331 -5.73 -28.86 -17.96
C ALA A 331 -4.41 -29.45 -17.43
N ILE A 332 -3.72 -28.75 -16.51
CA ILE A 332 -2.52 -29.22 -15.83
C ILE A 332 -2.81 -30.44 -14.95
N TYR A 333 -3.93 -30.46 -14.22
CA TYR A 333 -4.33 -31.62 -13.44
C TYR A 333 -4.55 -32.85 -14.31
N VAL A 334 -5.22 -32.68 -15.46
CA VAL A 334 -5.41 -33.77 -16.44
C VAL A 334 -4.07 -34.31 -16.92
N LEU A 335 -3.09 -33.43 -17.21
CA LEU A 335 -1.75 -33.84 -17.61
C LEU A 335 -1.06 -34.66 -16.50
N ILE A 336 -1.03 -34.16 -15.26
CA ILE A 336 -0.36 -34.86 -14.14
C ILE A 336 -1.05 -36.20 -13.83
N VAL A 337 -2.38 -36.23 -13.81
CA VAL A 337 -3.15 -37.47 -13.62
C VAL A 337 -2.88 -38.47 -14.75
N SER A 338 -2.74 -38.01 -16.00
CA SER A 338 -2.36 -38.89 -17.11
C SER A 338 -0.97 -39.52 -16.90
N ALA A 339 -0.01 -38.79 -16.32
CA ALA A 339 1.31 -39.32 -15.97
C ALA A 339 1.23 -40.40 -14.88
N VAL A 340 0.36 -40.21 -13.87
CA VAL A 340 0.07 -41.24 -12.86
C VAL A 340 -0.54 -42.49 -13.50
N LEU A 341 -1.51 -42.34 -14.39
CA LEU A 341 -2.17 -43.46 -15.08
C LEU A 341 -1.18 -44.26 -15.95
N VAL A 342 -0.33 -43.57 -16.72
CA VAL A 342 0.73 -44.20 -17.51
C VAL A 342 1.74 -44.92 -16.61
N THR A 343 2.07 -44.36 -15.44
CA THR A 343 2.94 -44.99 -14.44
C THR A 343 2.34 -46.29 -13.92
N LEU A 344 1.06 -46.29 -13.52
CA LEU A 344 0.37 -47.49 -13.03
C LEU A 344 0.22 -48.56 -14.13
N LEU A 345 -0.12 -48.15 -15.35
CA LEU A 345 -0.24 -49.06 -16.50
C LEU A 345 1.11 -49.70 -16.87
N SER A 346 2.17 -48.90 -16.93
CA SER A 346 3.53 -49.39 -17.25
C SER A 346 4.05 -50.36 -16.17
N TYR A 347 3.79 -50.09 -14.89
CA TYR A 347 4.13 -51.01 -13.81
C TYR A 347 3.33 -52.33 -13.86
N LYS A 348 2.01 -52.26 -14.06
CA LYS A 348 1.14 -53.44 -14.11
C LYS A 348 1.47 -54.37 -15.29
N LEU A 349 1.91 -53.81 -16.42
CA LEU A 349 2.25 -54.56 -17.63
C LEU A 349 3.69 -55.11 -17.62
N GLN A 350 4.57 -54.60 -16.75
CA GLN A 350 5.94 -55.11 -16.59
C GLN A 350 5.94 -56.30 -15.61
N PRO A 351 6.35 -57.50 -16.04
CA PRO A 351 6.48 -58.65 -15.13
C PRO A 351 7.61 -58.42 -14.11
N LYS A 352 7.42 -58.91 -12.88
CA LYS A 352 8.36 -58.71 -11.76
C LYS A 352 9.69 -59.45 -11.93
N ASP A 353 9.74 -60.49 -12.76
CA ASP A 353 10.87 -61.42 -12.87
C ASP A 353 11.69 -61.25 -14.17
N SER A 354 11.56 -60.12 -14.87
CA SER A 354 12.30 -59.86 -16.12
C SER A 354 12.80 -58.42 -16.20
N ASP A 355 14.11 -58.29 -16.38
CA ASP A 355 14.80 -57.02 -16.65
C ASP A 355 14.53 -56.49 -18.07
N GLU A 356 13.97 -57.32 -18.95
CA GLU A 356 13.66 -56.91 -20.31
C GLU A 356 12.31 -56.17 -20.38
N ILE A 357 12.33 -54.90 -20.80
CA ILE A 357 11.13 -54.09 -20.94
C ILE A 357 10.31 -54.62 -22.13
N LYS A 358 9.09 -55.12 -21.86
CA LYS A 358 8.21 -55.68 -22.89
C LYS A 358 7.84 -54.65 -23.97
N PRO A 359 7.64 -55.07 -25.23
CA PRO A 359 7.24 -54.17 -26.32
C PRO A 359 5.99 -53.33 -26.03
N LYS A 360 5.00 -53.91 -25.33
CA LYS A 360 3.77 -53.20 -24.92
C LYS A 360 4.04 -52.09 -23.89
N VAL A 361 5.01 -52.29 -22.98
CA VAL A 361 5.42 -51.27 -21.99
C VAL A 361 6.21 -50.15 -22.67
N LYS A 362 7.12 -50.50 -23.60
CA LYS A 362 7.82 -49.52 -24.44
C LYS A 362 6.84 -48.63 -25.22
N LEU A 363 5.76 -49.20 -25.77
CA LEU A 363 4.73 -48.45 -26.47
C LEU A 363 3.97 -47.47 -25.55
N VAL A 364 3.58 -47.90 -24.34
CA VAL A 364 2.89 -47.05 -23.36
C VAL A 364 3.79 -45.89 -22.89
N MET A 365 5.07 -46.16 -22.65
CA MET A 365 6.03 -45.10 -22.30
C MET A 365 6.30 -44.16 -23.46
N LEU A 366 6.41 -44.67 -24.69
CA LEU A 366 6.55 -43.84 -25.89
C LEU A 366 5.34 -42.92 -26.08
N PHE A 367 4.13 -43.44 -25.84
CA PHE A 367 2.91 -42.64 -25.84
C PHE A 367 2.94 -41.53 -24.79
N GLY A 368 3.45 -41.80 -23.58
CA GLY A 368 3.67 -40.75 -22.57
C GLY A 368 4.70 -39.70 -23.00
N ARG A 369 5.84 -40.14 -23.56
CA ARG A 369 6.94 -39.26 -24.01
C ARG A 369 6.53 -38.31 -25.14
N ILE A 370 5.67 -38.76 -26.05
CA ILE A 370 5.21 -37.93 -27.17
C ILE A 370 3.90 -37.22 -26.82
N GLY A 371 2.95 -37.96 -26.25
CA GLY A 371 1.59 -37.48 -25.98
C GLY A 371 1.54 -36.38 -24.92
N TYR A 372 2.32 -36.49 -23.84
CA TYR A 372 2.33 -35.48 -22.78
C TYR A 372 2.80 -34.09 -23.27
N PRO A 373 3.99 -33.93 -23.89
CA PRO A 373 4.40 -32.63 -24.41
C PRO A 373 3.53 -32.15 -25.57
N SER A 374 3.01 -33.06 -26.42
CA SER A 374 2.09 -32.68 -27.50
C SER A 374 0.77 -32.13 -26.97
N ALA A 375 0.20 -32.75 -25.92
CA ALA A 375 -0.99 -32.27 -25.26
C ALA A 375 -0.74 -30.92 -24.57
N PHE A 376 0.39 -30.78 -23.86
CA PHE A 376 0.78 -29.51 -23.25
C PHE A 376 0.93 -28.39 -24.30
N LEU A 377 1.59 -28.66 -25.42
CA LEU A 377 1.73 -27.67 -26.51
C LEU A 377 0.39 -27.31 -27.13
N LEU A 378 -0.47 -28.29 -27.39
CA LEU A 378 -1.81 -28.05 -27.95
C LEU A 378 -2.66 -27.21 -27.00
N ILE A 379 -2.70 -27.57 -25.72
CA ILE A 379 -3.42 -26.81 -24.68
C ILE A 379 -2.86 -25.38 -24.60
N SER A 380 -1.53 -25.23 -24.60
CA SER A 380 -0.89 -23.91 -24.54
C SER A 380 -1.24 -23.06 -25.76
N LEU A 381 -1.24 -23.63 -26.97
CA LEU A 381 -1.62 -22.93 -28.21
C LEU A 381 -3.09 -22.51 -28.20
N LEU A 382 -3.99 -23.40 -27.78
CA LEU A 382 -5.41 -23.09 -27.63
C LEU A 382 -5.62 -21.96 -26.62
N PHE A 383 -4.88 -21.97 -25.51
CA PHE A 383 -4.96 -20.95 -24.47
C PHE A 383 -4.43 -19.59 -24.95
N ILE A 384 -3.29 -19.57 -25.66
CA ILE A 384 -2.74 -18.35 -26.27
C ILE A 384 -3.72 -17.77 -27.30
N ASN A 385 -4.32 -18.61 -28.13
CA ASN A 385 -5.27 -18.19 -29.17
C ASN A 385 -6.56 -17.64 -28.57
N ASN A 386 -7.08 -18.26 -27.50
CA ASN A 386 -8.35 -17.86 -26.90
C ASN A 386 -8.25 -16.56 -26.08
N TYR A 387 -7.09 -16.29 -25.47
CA TYR A 387 -6.90 -15.13 -24.57
C TYR A 387 -5.95 -14.05 -25.10
N GLY A 388 -5.44 -14.18 -26.34
CA GLY A 388 -4.70 -13.10 -27.03
C GLY A 388 -3.37 -12.71 -26.36
N VAL A 389 -2.63 -13.68 -25.83
CA VAL A 389 -1.46 -13.47 -24.95
C VAL A 389 -0.23 -12.94 -25.70
N LEU A 390 -0.20 -13.08 -27.02
CA LEU A 390 0.87 -12.61 -27.89
C LEU A 390 0.27 -11.71 -28.98
N ASP A 391 0.53 -10.40 -28.90
CA ASP A 391 0.48 -9.52 -30.07
C ASP A 391 1.65 -9.92 -31.00
N LEU A 392 1.51 -11.05 -31.71
CA LEU A 392 2.39 -11.33 -32.83
C LEU A 392 2.14 -10.24 -33.87
N PRO A 393 3.17 -9.55 -34.38
CA PRO A 393 2.99 -8.56 -35.42
C PRO A 393 2.24 -9.24 -36.56
N SER A 394 1.06 -8.70 -36.89
CA SER A 394 0.38 -9.07 -38.13
C SER A 394 1.41 -8.85 -39.24
N PHE A 395 1.80 -9.91 -39.95
CA PHE A 395 2.52 -9.80 -41.22
C PHE A 395 1.58 -9.10 -42.20
N LYS A 396 1.47 -7.77 -42.09
CA LYS A 396 1.00 -6.93 -43.17
C LYS A 396 2.17 -6.84 -44.14
N LEU A 397 1.97 -7.36 -45.34
CA LEU A 397 2.77 -7.02 -46.50
C LEU A 397 2.75 -5.49 -46.64
N VAL A 398 3.81 -4.84 -46.16
CA VAL A 398 4.05 -3.42 -46.40
C VAL A 398 4.50 -3.32 -47.84
N SER A 399 3.58 -2.87 -48.70
CA SER A 399 3.95 -2.23 -49.96
C SER A 399 4.72 -0.96 -49.64
N SER A 400 5.91 -0.87 -50.23
CA SER A 400 6.80 0.27 -50.20
C SER A 400 6.10 1.57 -50.59
N GLU A 401 6.27 2.61 -49.79
CA GLU A 401 6.41 3.96 -50.30
C GLU A 401 7.32 4.76 -49.36
N MET A 402 8.50 5.10 -49.89
CA MET A 402 9.38 6.13 -49.35
C MET A 402 8.68 7.48 -49.45
N GLN A 403 8.73 8.27 -48.38
CA GLN A 403 9.00 9.69 -48.55
C GLN A 403 9.77 10.27 -47.37
N SER A 404 10.86 10.91 -47.76
CA SER A 404 11.82 11.67 -46.97
C SER A 404 11.27 13.02 -46.54
N SER A 405 11.57 13.43 -45.31
CA SER A 405 11.92 14.83 -45.01
C SER A 405 12.65 14.88 -43.67
N GLU A 406 13.92 15.27 -43.72
CA GLU A 406 14.70 15.70 -42.56
C GLU A 406 14.10 16.97 -41.96
N GLU A 407 13.97 17.02 -40.64
CA GLU A 407 13.88 18.27 -39.90
C GLU A 407 14.84 18.21 -38.71
N ILE A 408 15.76 19.17 -38.69
CA ILE A 408 16.90 19.28 -37.78
C ILE A 408 16.39 19.69 -36.39
N LYS A 409 16.63 18.85 -35.38
CA LYS A 409 16.46 19.21 -33.96
C LYS A 409 17.77 19.78 -33.39
N PRO A 410 17.74 20.83 -32.56
CA PRO A 410 18.92 21.31 -31.88
C PRO A 410 19.37 20.30 -30.83
N VAL A 411 20.66 19.98 -30.84
CA VAL A 411 21.31 19.14 -29.83
C VAL A 411 21.48 19.97 -28.56
N VAL A 412 20.66 19.69 -27.55
CA VAL A 412 21.01 19.95 -26.15
C VAL A 412 21.69 18.68 -25.64
N LYS A 413 22.88 18.79 -25.06
CA LYS A 413 23.54 17.68 -24.36
C LYS A 413 22.61 17.24 -23.21
N GLU A 414 21.98 16.07 -23.34
CA GLU A 414 21.42 15.35 -22.19
C GLU A 414 22.59 14.98 -21.28
N GLU A 415 22.67 15.58 -20.09
CA GLU A 415 23.49 15.04 -19.01
C GLU A 415 22.91 13.67 -18.63
N GLN A 416 23.74 12.64 -18.67
CA GLN A 416 23.34 11.27 -18.43
C GLN A 416 23.01 11.08 -16.94
N ILE A 417 21.73 11.06 -16.59
CA ILE A 417 21.24 10.85 -15.22
C ILE A 417 21.66 9.44 -14.75
N THR A 418 22.36 9.37 -13.62
CA THR A 418 22.74 8.09 -13.00
C THR A 418 21.63 7.64 -12.04
N THR A 419 21.06 6.45 -12.25
CA THR A 419 20.05 5.89 -11.33
C THR A 419 20.68 4.92 -10.34
N LEU A 420 20.50 5.16 -9.04
CA LEU A 420 20.85 4.28 -7.93
C LEU A 420 19.62 3.52 -7.43
N VAL A 421 19.82 2.30 -6.95
CA VAL A 421 18.78 1.54 -6.23
C VAL A 421 19.06 1.57 -4.73
N LEU A 422 18.10 2.07 -3.95
CA LEU A 422 18.10 2.01 -2.50
C LEU A 422 17.15 0.91 -2.02
N ASN A 423 17.68 -0.17 -1.46
CA ASN A 423 16.85 -1.18 -0.82
C ASN A 423 16.57 -0.82 0.64
N GLY A 424 15.33 -0.99 1.09
CA GLY A 424 14.96 -0.83 2.50
C GLY A 424 13.72 -1.65 2.89
N TRP A 425 13.19 -1.43 4.09
CA TRP A 425 12.03 -2.20 4.58
C TRP A 425 10.80 -1.37 4.96
N GLU A 426 10.89 -0.04 4.85
CA GLU A 426 9.81 0.89 5.18
C GLU A 426 8.75 0.91 4.07
N ILE A 427 7.93 -0.14 4.00
CA ILE A 427 6.84 -0.28 3.03
C ILE A 427 5.74 0.76 3.28
N ASP A 428 5.49 1.08 4.55
CA ASP A 428 4.41 1.98 4.95
C ASP A 428 4.82 3.47 4.91
N ALA A 429 6.09 3.76 4.63
CA ALA A 429 6.64 5.13 4.53
C ALA A 429 7.32 5.40 3.17
N ILE A 430 6.97 4.67 2.09
CA ILE A 430 7.55 4.86 0.74
C ILE A 430 7.44 6.31 0.29
N LYS A 431 6.27 6.93 0.47
CA LYS A 431 6.00 8.32 0.07
C LYS A 431 6.90 9.29 0.84
N GLU A 432 7.11 9.06 2.12
CA GLU A 432 7.91 9.90 3.00
C GLU A 432 9.40 9.74 2.76
N VAL A 433 9.87 8.51 2.52
CA VAL A 433 11.23 8.24 2.06
C VAL A 433 11.47 8.95 0.73
N ASN A 434 10.56 8.82 -0.24
CA ASN A 434 10.69 9.50 -1.53
C ASN A 434 10.70 11.03 -1.40
N LYS A 435 9.90 11.63 -0.50
CA LYS A 435 9.98 13.08 -0.25
C LYS A 435 11.37 13.51 0.26
N VAL A 436 12.05 12.69 1.06
CA VAL A 436 13.43 12.97 1.50
C VAL A 436 14.39 12.82 0.32
N LEU A 437 14.20 11.81 -0.53
CA LEU A 437 14.97 11.63 -1.76
C LEU A 437 14.75 12.77 -2.76
N ASP A 438 13.56 13.36 -2.83
CA ASP A 438 13.27 14.50 -3.70
C ASP A 438 14.11 15.73 -3.33
N ASP A 439 14.36 15.99 -2.03
CA ASP A 439 15.26 17.08 -1.61
C ASP A 439 16.69 16.83 -2.08
N PHE A 440 17.14 15.57 -2.00
CA PHE A 440 18.43 15.19 -2.55
C PHE A 440 18.47 15.37 -4.07
N HIS A 441 17.43 14.96 -4.82
CA HIS A 441 17.37 15.13 -6.28
C HIS A 441 17.32 16.60 -6.72
N LEU A 442 16.79 17.50 -5.89
CA LEU A 442 16.81 18.94 -6.15
C LEU A 442 18.24 19.51 -6.05
N GLU A 443 19.07 19.00 -5.14
CA GLU A 443 20.47 19.41 -4.98
C GLU A 443 21.41 18.69 -5.96
N HIS A 444 21.05 17.46 -6.35
CA HIS A 444 21.84 16.56 -7.20
C HIS A 444 21.00 16.02 -8.37
N PRO A 445 20.59 16.86 -9.34
CA PRO A 445 19.74 16.45 -10.46
C PRO A 445 20.37 15.39 -11.37
N GLU A 446 21.69 15.22 -11.31
CA GLU A 446 22.45 14.20 -12.04
C GLU A 446 22.35 12.79 -11.41
N ILE A 447 21.85 12.68 -10.18
CA ILE A 447 21.70 11.42 -9.43
C ILE A 447 20.23 11.21 -9.07
N HIS A 448 19.64 10.15 -9.62
CA HIS A 448 18.30 9.71 -9.23
C HIS A 448 18.39 8.47 -8.35
N ILE A 449 17.61 8.40 -7.27
CA ILE A 449 17.59 7.26 -6.34
C ILE A 449 16.20 6.65 -6.33
N LYS A 450 16.12 5.37 -6.70
CA LYS A 450 14.89 4.58 -6.67
C LYS A 450 14.82 3.75 -5.39
N TYR A 451 13.83 4.03 -4.55
CA TYR A 451 13.56 3.22 -3.36
C TYR A 451 12.83 1.92 -3.71
N ILE A 452 13.34 0.77 -3.25
CA ILE A 452 12.72 -0.54 -3.42
C ILE A 452 12.55 -1.19 -2.03
N PRO A 453 11.34 -1.14 -1.45
CA PRO A 453 11.09 -1.73 -0.16
C PRO A 453 10.91 -3.25 -0.24
N ILE A 454 11.34 -3.95 0.81
CA ILE A 454 11.20 -5.41 1.01
C ILE A 454 10.66 -5.61 2.43
N VAL A 455 9.67 -6.48 2.61
CA VAL A 455 9.05 -6.76 3.92
C VAL A 455 10.12 -7.12 4.95
N TRP A 456 10.07 -6.50 6.14
CA TRP A 456 11.05 -6.63 7.23
C TRP A 456 11.52 -8.08 7.47
N ASP A 457 10.59 -9.00 7.71
CA ASP A 457 10.89 -10.42 8.00
C ASP A 457 11.70 -11.13 6.89
N LYS A 458 11.66 -10.59 5.66
CA LYS A 458 12.37 -11.13 4.49
C LYS A 458 13.57 -10.29 4.09
N TYR A 459 13.75 -9.10 4.67
CA TYR A 459 14.72 -8.11 4.21
C TYR A 459 16.13 -8.70 4.25
N ALA A 460 16.56 -9.18 5.43
CA ALA A 460 17.93 -9.64 5.61
C ALA A 460 18.32 -10.79 4.68
N SER A 461 17.48 -11.83 4.61
CA SER A 461 17.72 -13.01 3.75
C SER A 461 17.65 -12.67 2.26
N THR A 462 16.77 -11.76 1.85
CA THR A 462 16.66 -11.32 0.45
C THR A 462 17.88 -10.53 0.03
N ILE A 463 18.32 -9.57 0.85
CA ILE A 463 19.50 -8.74 0.56
C ILE A 463 20.77 -9.58 0.54
N GLU A 464 20.95 -10.48 1.50
CA GLU A 464 22.11 -11.38 1.52
C GLU A 464 22.18 -12.24 0.26
N SER A 465 21.06 -12.86 -0.14
CA SER A 465 20.99 -13.63 -1.40
C SER A 465 21.29 -12.78 -2.63
N GLN A 466 20.81 -11.53 -2.67
CA GLN A 466 21.09 -10.61 -3.77
C GLN A 466 22.55 -10.17 -3.82
N LEU A 467 23.18 -9.95 -2.66
CA LEU A 467 24.59 -9.60 -2.54
C LEU A 467 25.49 -10.75 -2.99
N ASP A 468 25.17 -11.98 -2.59
CA ASP A 468 25.90 -13.19 -3.01
C ASP A 468 25.94 -13.38 -4.54
N ILE A 469 24.85 -13.05 -5.24
CA ILE A 469 24.75 -13.20 -6.70
C ILE A 469 25.06 -11.91 -7.47
N GLY A 470 25.54 -10.85 -6.80
CA GLY A 470 25.90 -9.58 -7.41
C GLY A 470 24.73 -8.77 -7.98
N LYS A 471 23.51 -8.94 -7.43
CA LYS A 471 22.28 -8.24 -7.83
C LYS A 471 21.70 -7.32 -6.75
N GLY A 472 22.41 -7.09 -5.65
CA GLY A 472 21.99 -6.12 -4.63
C GLY A 472 21.96 -4.69 -5.17
N GLY A 473 21.11 -3.84 -4.59
CA GLY A 473 21.08 -2.41 -4.91
C GLY A 473 22.40 -1.69 -4.60
N ASP A 474 22.48 -0.42 -5.00
CA ASP A 474 23.67 0.42 -4.77
C ASP A 474 23.78 0.86 -3.31
N LEU A 475 22.62 1.12 -2.69
CA LEU A 475 22.46 1.57 -1.32
C LEU A 475 21.54 0.59 -0.58
N LEU A 476 21.83 0.35 0.70
CA LEU A 476 21.12 -0.62 1.52
C LEU A 476 20.76 0.02 2.86
N PHE A 477 19.50 -0.10 3.28
CA PHE A 477 19.19 0.10 4.69
C PHE A 477 19.93 -0.95 5.51
N LEU A 478 20.48 -0.49 6.61
CA LEU A 478 21.22 -1.27 7.58
C LEU A 478 20.42 -1.23 8.88
N ASP A 479 20.10 -2.40 9.39
CA ASP A 479 19.55 -2.55 10.73
C ASP A 479 20.70 -2.43 11.75
N SER A 480 20.45 -1.75 12.85
CA SER A 480 21.48 -1.49 13.84
C SER A 480 21.92 -2.79 14.51
N PHE A 481 23.23 -3.04 14.45
CA PHE A 481 23.90 -4.13 15.14
C PHE A 481 23.46 -5.58 14.83
N SER A 482 22.69 -5.85 13.78
CA SER A 482 22.30 -7.22 13.36
C SER A 482 23.09 -7.71 12.13
N SER A 483 22.39 -8.24 11.12
CA SER A 483 22.85 -8.72 9.81
C SER A 483 23.78 -7.75 9.11
N SER A 484 23.59 -6.44 9.29
CA SER A 484 24.44 -5.38 8.70
C SER A 484 25.91 -5.54 9.06
N SER A 485 26.22 -5.92 10.31
CA SER A 485 27.59 -6.15 10.75
C SER A 485 28.20 -7.42 10.14
N ILE A 486 27.38 -8.43 9.86
CA ILE A 486 27.77 -9.66 9.18
C ILE A 486 28.06 -9.35 7.71
N TRP A 487 27.22 -8.55 7.05
CA TRP A 487 27.44 -8.11 5.66
C TRP A 487 28.75 -7.35 5.50
N PHE A 488 29.09 -6.46 6.44
CA PHE A 488 30.39 -5.79 6.42
C PHE A 488 31.55 -6.78 6.60
N LYS A 489 31.44 -7.74 7.53
CA LYS A 489 32.46 -8.79 7.72
C LYS A 489 32.63 -9.70 6.48
N LYS A 490 31.55 -9.90 5.72
CA LYS A 490 31.56 -10.59 4.41
C LYS A 490 32.05 -9.71 3.24
N SER A 491 32.47 -8.48 3.52
CA SER A 491 32.92 -7.50 2.50
C SER A 491 31.84 -7.09 1.50
N PHE A 492 30.56 -7.19 1.87
CA PHE A 492 29.45 -6.72 1.02
C PHE A 492 29.18 -5.22 1.13
N LEU A 493 29.70 -4.55 2.16
CA LEU A 493 29.52 -3.12 2.38
C LEU A 493 30.85 -2.37 2.20
N GLU A 494 30.79 -1.24 1.52
CA GLU A 494 31.91 -0.34 1.34
C GLU A 494 32.32 0.27 2.71
N PRO A 495 33.60 0.26 3.08
CA PRO A 495 34.07 0.97 4.27
C PRO A 495 33.92 2.48 4.12
N LEU A 496 33.30 3.13 5.09
CA LEU A 496 33.05 4.59 5.13
C LEU A 496 34.07 5.34 6.02
N ASN A 497 35.15 4.68 6.45
CA ASN A 497 36.17 5.24 7.34
C ASN A 497 36.80 6.54 6.82
N ASN A 498 36.87 6.72 5.50
CA ASN A 498 37.50 7.87 4.86
C ASN A 498 36.55 9.07 4.67
N MET A 499 35.32 9.01 5.21
CA MET A 499 34.33 10.07 5.07
C MET A 499 34.29 10.92 6.35
N PRO A 500 35.00 12.08 6.41
CA PRO A 500 35.04 12.90 7.61
C PRO A 500 33.70 13.54 7.96
N VAL A 501 32.83 13.79 6.96
CA VAL A 501 31.51 14.42 7.17
C VAL A 501 30.65 13.62 8.13
N ILE A 502 30.61 12.28 8.00
CA ILE A 502 29.87 11.39 8.91
C ILE A 502 30.42 11.50 10.34
N ARG A 503 31.75 11.43 10.51
CA ARG A 503 32.39 11.47 11.84
C ARG A 503 32.23 12.82 12.55
N ASN A 504 32.20 13.89 11.77
CA ASN A 504 32.09 15.25 12.30
C ASN A 504 30.65 15.56 12.72
N ASN A 505 29.65 15.01 12.02
CA ASN A 505 28.26 15.40 12.17
C ASN A 505 27.39 14.45 13.03
N PHE A 506 27.88 13.24 13.34
CA PHE A 506 27.23 12.30 14.28
C PHE A 506 28.06 12.08 15.55
N SER A 507 27.40 11.87 16.68
CA SER A 507 28.08 11.59 17.95
C SER A 507 28.67 10.17 17.99
N ALA A 508 29.65 9.95 18.85
CA ALA A 508 30.40 8.69 18.88
C ALA A 508 29.54 7.48 19.26
N ASP A 509 28.58 7.69 20.16
CA ASP A 509 27.58 6.72 20.62
C ASP A 509 26.58 6.33 19.53
N ILE A 510 26.10 7.27 18.72
CA ILE A 510 25.25 6.98 17.56
C ILE A 510 26.02 6.18 16.50
N LEU A 511 27.29 6.52 16.27
CA LEU A 511 28.13 5.81 15.31
C LEU A 511 28.53 4.40 15.76
N GLU A 512 28.34 4.05 17.04
CA GLU A 512 28.63 2.71 17.57
C GLU A 512 27.79 1.63 16.85
N ALA A 513 26.55 1.97 16.48
CA ALA A 513 25.63 1.11 15.72
C ALA A 513 26.13 0.68 14.35
N TRP A 514 27.01 1.47 13.76
CA TRP A 514 27.45 1.34 12.38
C TRP A 514 28.94 1.02 12.27
N LYS A 515 29.54 0.54 13.36
CA LYS A 515 30.95 0.17 13.46
C LYS A 515 31.12 -1.28 13.85
N THR A 516 32.26 -1.85 13.46
CA THR A 516 32.73 -3.15 13.97
C THR A 516 33.85 -2.98 14.99
N GLU A 517 34.17 -4.04 15.75
CA GLU A 517 35.22 -4.07 16.77
C GLU A 517 36.61 -3.62 16.28
N LYS A 518 36.89 -3.76 14.98
CA LYS A 518 38.12 -3.27 14.32
C LYS A 518 38.01 -1.81 13.82
N ASN A 519 37.01 -1.05 14.28
CA ASN A 519 36.73 0.34 13.93
C ASN A 519 36.37 0.59 12.44
N GLY A 520 35.93 -0.44 11.71
CA GLY A 520 35.40 -0.25 10.34
C GLY A 520 34.00 0.35 10.41
N LEU A 521 33.84 1.60 9.95
CA LEU A 521 32.54 2.27 9.80
C LEU A 521 31.92 1.80 8.49
N TYR A 522 30.68 1.34 8.51
CA TYR A 522 30.04 0.70 7.34
C TYR A 522 28.65 1.25 7.02
N GLY A 523 28.15 2.18 7.83
CA GLY A 523 26.84 2.78 7.64
C GLY A 523 26.81 4.24 8.10
N THR A 524 25.95 5.02 7.46
CA THR A 524 25.62 6.38 7.89
C THR A 524 24.28 6.36 8.62
N PRO A 525 24.18 6.93 9.84
CA PRO A 525 22.92 7.01 10.56
C PRO A 525 21.85 7.74 9.74
N PHE A 526 20.65 7.18 9.65
CA PHE A 526 19.55 7.74 8.88
C PHE A 526 18.34 8.04 9.79
N LEU A 527 17.70 7.03 10.36
CA LEU A 527 16.46 7.18 11.14
C LEU A 527 16.63 6.66 12.56
N ALA A 528 16.15 7.41 13.55
CA ALA A 528 15.99 6.97 14.93
C ALA A 528 14.52 7.02 15.36
N ILE A 529 14.15 6.20 16.33
CA ILE A 529 12.80 6.13 16.88
C ILE A 529 12.85 6.09 18.42
N SER A 530 11.73 6.41 19.05
CA SER A 530 11.56 6.32 20.50
C SER A 530 10.17 5.85 20.86
N GLY A 531 10.04 5.05 21.91
CA GLY A 531 8.74 4.65 22.44
C GLY A 531 7.97 5.79 23.10
N ALA A 532 6.65 5.80 22.91
CA ALA A 532 5.72 6.57 23.72
C ALA A 532 4.38 5.83 23.92
N VAL A 533 3.63 6.25 24.93
CA VAL A 533 2.24 5.83 25.11
C VAL A 533 1.36 6.91 24.52
N TYR A 534 0.70 6.58 23.41
CA TYR A 534 -0.32 7.41 22.78
C TYR A 534 -1.58 7.32 23.62
N TYR A 535 -2.29 8.44 23.82
CA TYR A 535 -3.51 8.46 24.61
C TYR A 535 -4.56 9.40 24.05
N ASN A 536 -5.82 9.03 24.24
CA ASN A 536 -6.99 9.82 23.93
C ASN A 536 -7.21 10.85 25.06
N ILE A 537 -6.96 12.12 24.75
CA ILE A 537 -7.11 13.24 25.69
C ILE A 537 -8.56 13.39 26.14
N ASP A 538 -9.51 13.12 25.26
CA ASP A 538 -10.94 13.31 25.55
C ASP A 538 -11.42 12.28 26.57
N ILE A 539 -11.00 11.01 26.45
CA ILE A 539 -11.24 9.98 27.48
C ILE A 539 -10.57 10.35 28.81
N PHE A 540 -9.31 10.82 28.76
CA PHE A 540 -8.61 11.24 29.99
C PHE A 540 -9.32 12.41 30.68
N LYS A 541 -9.86 13.37 29.92
CA LYS A 541 -10.65 14.49 30.46
C LYS A 541 -11.98 14.02 31.04
N GLU A 542 -12.71 13.16 30.31
CA GLU A 542 -13.99 12.59 30.75
C GLU A 542 -13.84 11.89 32.10
N LEU A 543 -12.81 11.06 32.23
CA LEU A 543 -12.54 10.25 33.42
C LEU A 543 -11.70 10.99 34.48
N LYS A 544 -11.34 12.26 34.24
CA LYS A 544 -10.52 13.09 35.13
C LYS A 544 -9.17 12.45 35.51
N LEU A 545 -8.53 11.85 34.52
CA LEU A 545 -7.26 11.13 34.65
C LEU A 545 -6.08 12.08 34.43
N GLU A 546 -5.04 11.93 35.26
CA GLU A 546 -3.75 12.60 35.06
C GLU A 546 -2.77 11.68 34.34
N ILE A 547 -1.73 12.25 33.72
CA ILE A 547 -0.67 11.46 33.08
C ILE A 547 0.13 10.69 34.15
N PRO A 548 0.25 9.36 34.06
CA PRO A 548 0.92 8.55 35.09
C PRO A 548 2.42 8.83 35.11
N LYS A 549 2.98 8.95 36.32
CA LYS A 549 4.41 9.13 36.55
C LYS A 549 5.10 7.81 36.88
N THR A 550 4.34 6.81 37.34
CA THR A 550 4.85 5.48 37.70
C THR A 550 4.08 4.36 37.01
N TRP A 551 4.71 3.19 36.85
CA TRP A 551 4.08 1.99 36.30
C TRP A 551 2.82 1.61 37.09
N GLU A 552 2.88 1.69 38.41
CA GLU A 552 1.76 1.40 39.30
C GLU A 552 0.59 2.39 39.11
N GLU A 553 0.88 3.67 38.83
CA GLU A 553 -0.15 4.65 38.47
C GLU A 553 -0.78 4.35 37.11
N LEU A 554 0.03 3.94 36.12
CA LEU A 554 -0.47 3.55 34.81
C LEU A 554 -1.44 2.36 34.91
N LEU A 555 -1.12 1.34 35.71
CA LEU A 555 -2.02 0.19 35.92
C LEU A 555 -3.32 0.60 36.63
N LYS A 556 -3.27 1.54 37.59
CA LYS A 556 -4.48 2.09 38.23
C LYS A 556 -5.36 2.84 37.23
N ILE A 557 -4.76 3.67 36.39
CA ILE A 557 -5.45 4.39 35.32
C ILE A 557 -6.08 3.39 34.34
N ALA A 558 -5.34 2.36 33.92
CA ALA A 558 -5.84 1.32 33.05
C ALA A 558 -7.05 0.59 33.67
N GLN A 559 -7.02 0.34 34.97
CA GLN A 559 -8.16 -0.21 35.70
C GLN A 559 -9.36 0.74 35.69
N THR A 560 -9.17 2.04 35.97
CA THR A 560 -10.26 3.03 35.92
C THR A 560 -10.88 3.14 34.52
N ILE A 561 -10.06 3.12 33.47
CA ILE A 561 -10.53 3.13 32.07
C ILE A 561 -11.36 1.89 31.76
N LYS A 562 -10.88 0.72 32.21
CA LYS A 562 -11.59 -0.55 32.05
C LYS A 562 -12.93 -0.57 32.79
N ASP A 563 -12.96 -0.07 34.03
CA ASP A 563 -14.17 -0.01 34.86
C ASP A 563 -15.21 0.96 34.26
N ALA A 564 -14.76 1.96 33.49
CA ALA A 564 -15.62 2.85 32.71
C ALA A 564 -16.12 2.25 31.38
N GLY A 565 -15.71 1.02 31.03
CA GLY A 565 -16.16 0.31 29.83
C GLY A 565 -15.32 0.53 28.58
N TYR A 566 -14.22 1.29 28.67
CA TYR A 566 -13.27 1.49 27.58
C TYR A 566 -12.20 0.38 27.55
N ILE A 567 -11.55 0.19 26.41
CA ILE A 567 -10.36 -0.64 26.23
C ILE A 567 -9.14 0.19 26.69
N PRO A 568 -8.39 -0.22 27.73
CA PRO A 568 -7.27 0.59 28.21
C PRO A 568 -6.12 0.70 27.22
N PHE A 569 -5.66 -0.43 26.66
CA PHE A 569 -4.60 -0.46 25.66
C PHE A 569 -5.09 -1.13 24.39
N ALA A 570 -4.89 -0.49 23.24
CA ALA A 570 -5.26 -1.03 21.94
C ALA A 570 -4.41 -2.25 21.49
N ASN A 571 -3.28 -2.50 22.16
CA ASN A 571 -2.26 -3.45 21.74
C ASN A 571 -2.77 -4.91 21.64
N GLY A 572 -2.46 -5.56 20.52
CA GLY A 572 -2.64 -6.99 20.26
C GLY A 572 -1.37 -7.81 20.46
N THR A 573 -1.49 -9.13 20.27
CA THR A 573 -0.40 -10.12 20.46
C THR A 573 -0.24 -11.08 19.27
N GLU A 574 -0.99 -10.89 18.17
CA GLU A 574 -0.94 -11.82 17.03
C GLU A 574 0.46 -11.78 16.38
N ASP A 575 0.94 -10.59 16.03
CA ASP A 575 2.27 -10.38 15.47
C ASP A 575 3.35 -10.53 16.55
N ASN A 576 4.19 -11.57 16.42
CA ASN A 576 5.18 -11.93 17.45
C ASN A 576 6.18 -10.80 17.76
N TRP A 577 6.54 -9.97 16.78
CA TRP A 577 7.49 -8.85 16.95
C TRP A 577 6.89 -7.67 17.72
N SER A 578 5.57 -7.45 17.57
CA SER A 578 4.92 -6.17 17.90
C SER A 578 5.12 -5.77 19.35
N LEU A 579 4.80 -6.64 20.31
CA LEU A 579 4.89 -6.31 21.73
C LEU A 579 6.33 -6.21 22.24
N ASN A 580 7.25 -6.97 21.67
CA ASN A 580 8.65 -6.86 22.03
C ASN A 580 9.19 -5.48 21.61
N GLU A 581 8.95 -5.09 20.35
CA GLU A 581 9.42 -3.82 19.78
C GLU A 581 8.71 -2.59 20.35
N THR A 582 7.40 -2.67 20.56
CA THR A 582 6.59 -1.51 20.96
C THR A 582 6.49 -1.34 22.46
N VAL A 583 6.61 -2.43 23.25
CA VAL A 583 6.41 -2.40 24.70
C VAL A 583 7.67 -2.81 25.46
N PHE A 584 8.16 -4.04 25.26
CA PHE A 584 9.25 -4.59 26.08
C PHE A 584 10.53 -3.79 25.99
N LEU A 585 11.00 -3.49 24.77
CA LEU A 585 12.23 -2.73 24.53
C LEU A 585 12.12 -1.28 24.99
N ASN A 586 10.91 -0.71 24.97
CA ASN A 586 10.66 0.64 25.47
C ASN A 586 10.55 0.71 27.00
N LEU A 587 10.10 -0.36 27.64
CA LEU A 587 10.09 -0.48 29.10
C LEU A 587 11.47 -0.81 29.67
N ALA A 588 12.26 -1.64 28.98
CA ALA A 588 13.50 -2.22 29.52
C ALA A 588 14.43 -1.19 30.20
N PRO A 589 14.72 0.00 29.64
CA PRO A 589 15.60 0.98 30.27
C PRO A 589 15.15 1.41 31.67
N ASN A 590 13.84 1.50 31.91
CA ASN A 590 13.28 1.86 33.21
C ASN A 590 13.45 0.77 34.28
N PHE A 591 13.61 -0.49 33.87
CA PHE A 591 13.74 -1.64 34.78
C PHE A 591 15.19 -2.04 35.00
N ILE A 592 16.04 -1.86 33.98
CA ILE A 592 17.44 -2.30 34.07
C ILE A 592 18.38 -1.22 34.61
N GLY A 593 17.94 0.05 34.71
CA GLY A 593 18.77 1.18 35.13
C GLY A 593 19.43 1.94 33.96
N GLY A 594 18.79 1.92 32.79
CA GLY A 594 19.26 2.56 31.56
C GLY A 594 20.57 1.97 31.03
N ARG A 595 21.33 2.80 30.31
CA ARG A 595 22.59 2.41 29.64
C ARG A 595 23.57 1.69 30.56
N GLU A 596 23.84 2.22 31.76
CA GLU A 596 24.77 1.59 32.71
C GLU A 596 24.31 0.19 33.09
N GLY A 597 23.01 0.04 33.36
CA GLY A 597 22.38 -1.25 33.60
C GLY A 597 22.57 -2.24 32.45
N ARG A 598 22.37 -1.80 31.20
CA ARG A 598 22.62 -2.60 29.99
C ARG A 598 24.08 -3.04 29.87
N LEU A 599 25.04 -2.15 30.17
CA LEU A 599 26.48 -2.45 30.10
C LEU A 599 26.87 -3.55 31.11
N GLU A 600 26.24 -3.62 32.27
CA GLU A 600 26.47 -4.71 33.24
C GLU A 600 26.07 -6.09 32.71
N TYR A 601 25.02 -6.20 31.88
CA TYR A 601 24.68 -7.46 31.18
C TYR A 601 25.72 -7.82 30.12
N LEU A 602 26.19 -6.82 29.36
CA LEU A 602 27.23 -7.03 28.34
C LEU A 602 28.58 -7.41 28.94
N ALA A 603 28.86 -6.98 30.16
CA ALA A 603 30.07 -7.32 30.90
C ALA A 603 29.97 -8.67 31.65
N GLY A 604 28.81 -9.33 31.65
CA GLY A 604 28.58 -10.57 32.42
C GLY A 604 28.43 -10.34 33.93
N ASN A 605 28.30 -9.10 34.38
CA ASN A 605 28.09 -8.79 35.80
C ASN A 605 26.64 -9.04 36.25
N ARG A 606 25.70 -9.11 35.30
CA ARG A 606 24.29 -9.45 35.53
C ARG A 606 23.84 -10.58 34.62
N CYS A 607 23.08 -11.51 35.18
CA CYS A 607 22.39 -12.54 34.41
C CYS A 607 21.04 -12.01 33.88
N PHE A 608 20.63 -12.46 32.70
CA PHE A 608 19.35 -12.17 32.03
C PHE A 608 18.13 -12.76 32.72
N ASN A 609 18.28 -13.45 33.85
CA ASN A 609 17.19 -13.89 34.70
C ASN A 609 17.23 -13.26 36.10
N ASP A 610 17.89 -12.10 36.24
CA ASP A 610 17.91 -11.32 37.47
C ASP A 610 16.54 -10.69 37.81
N GLU A 611 16.42 -10.16 39.03
CA GLU A 611 15.19 -9.55 39.54
C GLU A 611 14.61 -8.45 38.63
N ASN A 612 15.47 -7.72 37.93
CA ASN A 612 15.08 -6.64 37.04
C ASN A 612 14.46 -7.18 35.74
N THR A 613 15.03 -8.22 35.16
CA THR A 613 14.45 -8.89 33.99
C THR A 613 13.13 -9.57 34.34
N VAL A 614 13.06 -10.21 35.51
CA VAL A 614 11.83 -10.81 36.02
C VAL A 614 10.76 -9.73 36.24
N ALA A 615 11.12 -8.57 36.78
CA ALA A 615 10.21 -7.44 36.95
C ALA A 615 9.74 -6.86 35.60
N LEU A 616 10.59 -6.83 34.57
CA LEU A 616 10.21 -6.41 33.22
C LEU A 616 9.20 -7.38 32.58
N PHE A 617 9.43 -8.70 32.65
CA PHE A 617 8.44 -9.68 32.21
C PHE A 617 7.16 -9.61 33.03
N LYS A 618 7.25 -9.30 34.34
CA LYS A 618 6.07 -9.08 35.18
C LYS A 618 5.26 -7.87 34.69
N ALA A 619 5.89 -6.77 34.32
CA ALA A 619 5.21 -5.62 33.74
C ALA A 619 4.42 -6.00 32.48
N LEU A 620 4.97 -6.85 31.61
CA LEU A 620 4.20 -7.40 30.49
C LEU A 620 3.02 -8.25 30.97
N ALA A 621 3.21 -9.13 31.96
CA ALA A 621 2.14 -9.96 32.51
C ALA A 621 0.97 -9.10 33.06
N ASP A 622 1.28 -7.98 33.70
CA ASP A 622 0.31 -7.05 34.27
C ASP A 622 -0.62 -6.44 33.20
N LEU A 623 -0.19 -6.38 31.93
CA LEU A 623 -0.99 -5.85 30.83
C LEU A 623 -2.13 -6.78 30.39
N LYS A 624 -2.07 -8.09 30.69
CA LYS A 624 -3.00 -9.11 30.18
C LYS A 624 -4.47 -8.71 30.30
N THR A 625 -4.86 -8.11 31.41
CA THR A 625 -6.26 -7.77 31.69
C THR A 625 -6.72 -6.45 31.06
N PHE A 626 -5.82 -5.70 30.44
CA PHE A 626 -6.03 -4.35 29.92
C PHE A 626 -5.94 -4.26 28.39
N LEU A 627 -5.67 -5.38 27.72
CA LEU A 627 -5.68 -5.50 26.26
C LEU A 627 -7.11 -5.77 25.72
N PRO A 628 -7.34 -5.66 24.39
CA PRO A 628 -8.62 -5.99 23.79
C PRO A 628 -8.98 -7.47 24.00
N PRO A 629 -10.28 -7.84 23.92
CA PRO A 629 -10.69 -9.25 23.97
C PRO A 629 -10.01 -10.09 22.90
N LYS A 630 -9.55 -11.29 23.26
CA LYS A 630 -8.78 -12.20 22.38
C LYS A 630 -7.57 -11.49 21.74
N PRO A 631 -6.65 -10.94 22.54
CA PRO A 631 -5.52 -10.19 22.01
C PRO A 631 -4.62 -11.05 21.10
N GLU A 632 -4.69 -12.38 21.18
CA GLU A 632 -4.03 -13.32 20.26
C GLU A 632 -4.60 -13.32 18.84
N THR A 633 -5.69 -12.61 18.57
CA THR A 633 -6.26 -12.44 17.23
C THR A 633 -6.14 -11.01 16.70
N VAL A 634 -5.57 -10.11 17.50
CA VAL A 634 -5.44 -8.69 17.19
C VAL A 634 -4.03 -8.45 16.67
N THR A 635 -3.94 -8.01 15.41
CA THR A 635 -2.68 -7.63 14.77
C THR A 635 -2.19 -6.25 15.21
N TYR A 636 -0.97 -5.89 14.84
CA TYR A 636 -0.44 -4.54 14.97
C TYR A 636 -1.35 -3.50 14.29
N TYR A 637 -1.81 -3.80 13.07
CA TYR A 637 -2.68 -2.90 12.30
C TYR A 637 -4.09 -2.82 12.89
N ASP A 638 -4.62 -3.91 13.45
CA ASP A 638 -5.88 -3.86 14.21
C ASP A 638 -5.73 -2.96 15.45
N SER A 639 -4.59 -3.04 16.16
CA SER A 639 -4.29 -2.19 17.31
C SER A 639 -4.25 -0.71 16.92
N GLN A 640 -3.61 -0.41 15.79
CA GLN A 640 -3.59 0.95 15.23
C GLN A 640 -5.03 1.42 14.92
N ASN A 641 -5.83 0.59 14.26
CA ASN A 641 -7.23 0.92 13.95
C ASN A 641 -8.08 1.12 15.21
N PHE A 642 -7.91 0.28 16.24
CA PHE A 642 -8.62 0.40 17.50
C PHE A 642 -8.36 1.74 18.18
N PHE A 643 -7.11 2.21 18.16
CA PHE A 643 -6.79 3.53 18.67
C PHE A 643 -7.35 4.64 17.76
N GLN A 644 -7.06 4.59 16.45
CA GLN A 644 -7.38 5.68 15.51
C GLN A 644 -8.88 5.86 15.27
N HIS A 645 -9.66 4.78 15.22
CA HIS A 645 -11.02 4.80 14.67
C HIS A 645 -12.09 4.41 15.67
N ASP A 646 -11.82 3.46 16.56
CA ASP A 646 -12.90 2.83 17.32
C ASP A 646 -13.36 3.62 18.55
N LYS A 647 -12.74 4.77 18.86
CA LYS A 647 -13.00 5.66 20.04
C LYS A 647 -13.03 4.98 21.41
N ASN A 648 -12.93 3.66 21.44
CA ASN A 648 -13.11 2.83 22.62
C ASN A 648 -11.76 2.45 23.22
N ALA A 649 -10.65 2.63 22.51
CA ALA A 649 -9.31 2.45 23.05
C ALA A 649 -8.74 3.76 23.60
N ALA A 650 -8.36 3.77 24.87
CA ALA A 650 -7.88 4.98 25.54
C ALA A 650 -6.40 5.24 25.34
N MET A 651 -5.59 4.19 25.23
CA MET A 651 -4.14 4.28 25.05
C MET A 651 -3.63 3.27 24.03
N TRP A 652 -2.47 3.55 23.47
CA TRP A 652 -1.73 2.63 22.59
C TRP A 652 -0.23 2.77 22.84
N MET A 653 0.42 1.68 23.22
CA MET A 653 1.87 1.65 23.39
C MET A 653 2.52 1.41 22.03
N ASN A 654 3.29 2.38 21.53
CA ASN A 654 3.92 2.27 20.22
C ASN A 654 5.20 3.12 20.13
N ASN A 655 5.97 2.95 19.07
CA ASN A 655 7.10 3.79 18.75
C ASN A 655 6.66 5.10 18.08
N SER A 656 7.59 6.05 17.98
CA SER A 656 7.38 7.40 17.48
C SER A 656 6.96 7.47 16.02
N TYR A 657 7.32 6.47 15.20
CA TYR A 657 6.83 6.35 13.83
C TYR A 657 5.29 6.26 13.74
N GLY A 658 4.61 5.89 14.85
CA GLY A 658 3.15 5.94 14.93
C GLY A 658 2.57 7.34 14.68
N VAL A 659 3.33 8.41 14.92
CA VAL A 659 2.93 9.79 14.59
C VAL A 659 2.71 9.94 13.08
N LEU A 660 3.58 9.36 12.25
CA LEU A 660 3.44 9.39 10.81
C LEU A 660 2.15 8.68 10.39
N PHE A 661 1.92 7.48 10.90
CA PHE A 661 0.79 6.64 10.52
C PHE A 661 -0.55 7.18 11.01
N ILE A 662 -0.58 7.89 12.14
CA ILE A 662 -1.75 8.66 12.58
C ILE A 662 -1.95 9.92 11.73
N GLY A 663 -0.88 10.58 11.32
CA GLY A 663 -0.95 11.80 10.50
C GLY A 663 -1.59 11.62 9.13
N GLU A 664 -1.57 10.41 8.56
CA GLU A 664 -2.24 10.11 7.28
C GLU A 664 -3.76 9.89 7.40
N ASP A 665 -4.24 9.40 8.56
CA ASP A 665 -5.65 9.12 8.86
C ASP A 665 -5.95 9.57 10.30
N THR A 666 -6.09 10.88 10.48
CA THR A 666 -6.16 11.49 11.82
C THR A 666 -7.45 11.11 12.54
N PRO A 667 -7.37 10.66 13.83
CA PRO A 667 -8.55 10.41 14.64
C PRO A 667 -9.38 11.68 14.80
N ASP A 668 -10.70 11.51 14.98
CA ASP A 668 -11.64 12.60 15.22
C ASP A 668 -11.74 13.01 16.70
N PHE A 669 -10.75 12.63 17.50
CA PHE A 669 -10.59 12.99 18.92
C PHE A 669 -9.20 13.58 19.17
N ASN A 670 -9.06 14.34 20.27
CA ASN A 670 -7.77 14.90 20.64
C ASN A 670 -6.87 13.82 21.24
N TRP A 671 -5.62 13.74 20.79
CA TRP A 671 -4.66 12.78 21.32
C TRP A 671 -3.30 13.44 21.55
N SER A 672 -2.49 12.79 22.39
CA SER A 672 -1.09 13.15 22.57
C SER A 672 -0.33 11.92 23.06
N THR A 673 0.92 12.11 23.46
CA THR A 673 1.81 11.05 23.92
C THR A 673 2.39 11.37 25.28
N PHE A 674 2.63 10.36 26.09
CA PHE A 674 3.42 10.45 27.32
C PHE A 674 4.48 9.35 27.39
N ALA A 675 5.45 9.52 28.29
CA ALA A 675 6.56 8.61 28.47
C ALA A 675 6.12 7.25 29.05
N PHE A 676 6.80 6.16 28.67
CA PHE A 676 6.73 4.93 29.45
C PHE A 676 7.19 5.21 30.90
N PRO A 677 6.34 4.98 31.92
CA PRO A 677 6.67 5.37 33.28
C PRO A 677 7.58 4.33 33.96
N PRO A 678 8.54 4.75 34.80
CA PRO A 678 9.36 3.84 35.60
C PRO A 678 8.57 3.25 36.78
N LEU A 679 9.12 2.25 37.45
CA LEU A 679 8.62 1.82 38.76
C LEU A 679 8.68 2.97 39.77
N LYS A 680 7.78 2.97 40.75
CA LYS A 680 7.78 3.98 41.81
C LYS A 680 9.15 4.11 42.49
N GLY A 681 9.67 5.34 42.55
CA GLY A 681 10.96 5.65 43.16
C GLY A 681 12.18 5.47 42.24
N GLN A 682 11.98 4.92 41.04
CA GLN A 682 13.05 4.78 40.04
C GLN A 682 13.11 6.00 39.11
N PRO A 683 14.31 6.37 38.63
CA PRO A 683 14.45 7.41 37.63
C PRO A 683 13.91 6.95 36.26
N ARG A 684 13.44 7.90 35.46
CA ARG A 684 12.97 7.65 34.10
C ARG A 684 14.14 7.59 33.12
N TYR A 685 14.22 6.48 32.39
CA TYR A 685 15.06 6.30 31.21
C TYR A 685 14.17 6.09 29.98
N ILE A 686 14.65 6.49 28.80
CA ILE A 686 13.89 6.35 27.54
C ILE A 686 14.72 5.56 26.54
N ALA A 687 14.08 4.63 25.84
CA ALA A 687 14.69 3.98 24.68
C ALA A 687 14.71 4.96 23.51
N PHE A 688 15.91 5.34 23.05
CA PHE A 688 16.12 6.09 21.83
C PHE A 688 16.93 5.22 20.86
N HIS A 689 16.22 4.58 19.95
CA HIS A 689 16.75 3.52 19.10
C HIS A 689 17.25 4.09 17.77
N THR A 690 18.46 3.69 17.38
CA THR A 690 19.03 3.97 16.06
C THR A 690 18.48 2.96 15.04
N GLU A 691 17.31 3.24 14.45
CA GLU A 691 16.57 2.29 13.60
C GLU A 691 17.30 1.93 12.31
N VAL A 692 17.62 2.94 11.52
CA VAL A 692 18.09 2.75 10.15
C VAL A 692 19.39 3.49 9.95
N GLY A 693 20.36 2.79 9.39
CA GLY A 693 21.53 3.36 8.73
C GLY A 693 21.48 3.09 7.23
N ILE A 694 22.26 3.80 6.44
CA ILE A 694 22.41 3.53 5.01
C ILE A 694 23.87 3.18 4.72
N GLY A 695 24.07 2.02 4.10
CA GLY A 695 25.35 1.51 3.64
C GLY A 695 25.44 1.49 2.12
N ILE A 696 26.67 1.50 1.60
CA ILE A 696 26.94 1.39 0.17
C ILE A 696 27.34 -0.06 -0.13
N ASN A 697 26.72 -0.65 -1.15
CA ASN A 697 27.11 -1.97 -1.63
C ASN A 697 28.53 -1.92 -2.21
N ALA A 698 29.43 -2.75 -1.67
CA ALA A 698 30.83 -2.83 -2.09
C ALA A 698 31.01 -3.26 -3.56
N ASN A 699 29.99 -3.85 -4.18
CA ASN A 699 30.00 -4.24 -5.59
C ASN A 699 29.18 -3.29 -6.50
N SER A 700 28.67 -2.17 -5.98
CA SER A 700 27.99 -1.17 -6.80
C SER A 700 28.91 -0.65 -7.91
N LYS A 701 28.34 -0.43 -9.10
CA LYS A 701 29.03 0.24 -10.21
C LYS A 701 29.03 1.77 -10.10
N ASN A 702 28.19 2.31 -9.22
CA ASN A 702 27.91 3.73 -9.07
C ASN A 702 28.36 4.25 -7.68
N LYS A 703 29.50 3.76 -7.18
CA LYS A 703 29.96 4.06 -5.80
C LYS A 703 30.15 5.54 -5.53
N GLU A 704 30.65 6.31 -6.51
CA GLU A 704 30.88 7.74 -6.31
C GLU A 704 29.56 8.48 -6.08
N GLN A 705 28.54 8.19 -6.89
CA GLN A 705 27.20 8.73 -6.73
C GLN A 705 26.55 8.27 -5.42
N ALA A 706 26.74 7.00 -5.03
CA ALA A 706 26.27 6.49 -3.74
C ALA A 706 26.95 7.18 -2.55
N ARG A 707 28.25 7.51 -2.65
CA ARG A 707 28.96 8.28 -1.62
C ARG A 707 28.39 9.68 -1.50
N ILE A 708 28.10 10.38 -2.61
CA ILE A 708 27.48 11.71 -2.59
C ILE A 708 26.19 11.70 -1.77
N PHE A 709 25.31 10.72 -1.99
CA PHE A 709 24.08 10.58 -1.21
C PHE A 709 24.33 10.33 0.29
N VAL A 710 25.27 9.45 0.61
CA VAL A 710 25.61 9.11 2.00
C VAL A 710 26.31 10.27 2.73
N GLU A 711 27.03 11.14 2.01
CA GLU A 711 27.54 12.41 2.54
C GLU A 711 26.41 13.41 2.75
N TRP A 712 25.50 13.54 1.80
CA TRP A 712 24.33 14.42 1.90
C TRP A 712 23.46 14.09 3.12
N LEU A 713 23.23 12.80 3.41
CA LEU A 713 22.53 12.35 4.62
C LEU A 713 23.16 12.85 5.94
N SER A 714 24.44 13.20 5.91
CA SER A 714 25.17 13.71 7.07
C SER A 714 25.06 15.23 7.23
N THR A 715 24.23 15.92 6.43
CA THR A 715 24.09 17.38 6.46
C THR A 715 22.94 17.84 7.37
N PRO A 716 22.97 19.10 7.85
CA PRO A 716 21.83 19.70 8.54
C PRO A 716 20.54 19.73 7.71
N GLN A 717 20.66 19.89 6.38
CA GLN A 717 19.55 19.92 5.44
C GLN A 717 18.84 18.57 5.38
N ALA A 718 19.60 17.48 5.23
CA ALA A 718 19.05 16.13 5.29
C ALA A 718 18.40 15.85 6.65
N ALA A 719 19.01 16.32 7.75
CA ALA A 719 18.43 16.21 9.08
C ALA A 719 17.07 16.92 9.17
N GLU A 720 16.97 18.16 8.66
CA GLU A 720 15.73 18.93 8.62
C GLU A 720 14.66 18.28 7.74
N SER A 721 15.07 17.73 6.59
CA SER A 721 14.22 16.98 5.68
C SER A 721 13.62 15.76 6.38
N ILE A 722 14.45 14.89 6.98
CA ILE A 722 14.01 13.71 7.74
C ILE A 722 13.03 14.10 8.84
N ALA A 723 13.40 15.07 9.68
CA ALA A 723 12.59 15.49 10.83
C ALA A 723 11.18 15.96 10.46
N ASN A 724 11.02 16.62 9.30
CA ASN A 724 9.77 17.27 8.92
C ASN A 724 8.99 16.54 7.82
N LYS A 725 9.64 15.69 7.02
CA LYS A 725 8.99 14.86 6.00
C LYS A 725 8.68 13.45 6.50
N MET A 726 9.35 12.99 7.57
CA MET A 726 9.09 11.71 8.23
C MET A 726 8.72 11.92 9.72
N PRO A 727 7.61 12.61 10.04
CA PRO A 727 7.26 12.94 11.42
C PRO A 727 7.19 11.70 12.32
N GLY A 728 7.97 11.69 13.39
CA GLY A 728 8.09 10.53 14.29
C GLY A 728 9.35 9.69 14.06
N TYR A 729 10.04 9.87 12.93
CA TYR A 729 11.43 9.48 12.79
C TYR A 729 12.32 10.68 13.12
N PHE A 730 13.38 10.43 13.88
CA PHE A 730 14.29 11.47 14.36
C PHE A 730 15.62 11.40 13.63
N PRO A 731 16.14 12.52 13.11
CA PRO A 731 17.52 12.57 12.62
C PRO A 731 18.49 12.50 13.81
N MET A 732 19.67 11.94 13.59
CA MET A 732 20.69 11.78 14.63
C MET A 732 21.86 12.77 14.49
N HIS A 733 21.68 13.79 13.65
CA HIS A 733 22.67 14.84 13.43
C HIS A 733 22.93 15.65 14.71
N LYS A 734 24.19 16.01 14.98
CA LYS A 734 24.60 16.78 16.18
C LYS A 734 23.87 18.12 16.31
N GLN A 735 23.58 18.75 15.19
CA GLN A 735 22.69 19.92 15.14
C GLN A 735 21.27 19.40 14.91
N SER A 736 20.47 19.37 15.98
CA SER A 736 19.07 18.97 15.90
C SER A 736 18.26 20.04 15.15
N PRO A 737 17.52 19.67 14.09
CA PRO A 737 16.65 20.61 13.39
C PRO A 737 15.41 20.93 14.22
N LYS A 738 14.70 21.99 13.82
CA LYS A 738 13.37 22.26 14.35
C LYS A 738 12.37 21.23 13.82
N ILE A 739 11.63 20.60 14.73
CA ILE A 739 10.54 19.67 14.40
C ILE A 739 9.23 20.45 14.39
N ASN A 740 8.54 20.48 13.25
CA ASN A 740 7.29 21.24 13.08
C ASN A 740 6.05 20.47 13.56
N ASN A 741 6.06 19.14 13.46
CA ASN A 741 4.94 18.32 13.92
C ASN A 741 4.90 18.32 15.47
N GLU A 742 3.78 18.76 16.04
CA GLU A 742 3.61 18.91 17.49
C GLU A 742 3.81 17.60 18.25
N HIS A 743 3.24 16.50 17.76
CA HIS A 743 3.32 15.19 18.43
C HIS A 743 4.74 14.61 18.37
N ALA A 744 5.42 14.71 17.21
CA ALA A 744 6.81 14.30 17.09
C ALA A 744 7.72 15.15 18.00
N ASN A 745 7.48 16.47 18.07
CA ASN A 745 8.21 17.37 18.96
C ASN A 745 7.95 17.06 20.44
N ASN A 746 6.72 16.68 20.81
CA ASN A 746 6.38 16.24 22.17
C ASN A 746 7.14 14.95 22.56
N ILE A 747 7.22 13.97 21.66
CA ILE A 747 8.04 12.76 21.91
C ILE A 747 9.52 13.12 22.07
N LEU A 748 10.06 14.01 21.23
CA LEU A 748 11.45 14.46 21.41
C LEU A 748 11.65 15.19 22.75
N SER A 749 10.68 15.99 23.19
CA SER A 749 10.71 16.61 24.52
C SER A 749 10.70 15.56 25.65
N ILE A 750 9.96 14.46 25.49
CA ILE A 750 9.98 13.33 26.43
C ILE A 750 11.39 12.74 26.51
N VAL A 751 12.03 12.47 25.37
CA VAL A 751 13.40 11.95 25.28
C VAL A 751 14.37 12.90 26.01
N ASN A 752 14.31 14.19 25.73
CA ASN A 752 15.18 15.21 26.32
C ASN A 752 14.97 15.41 27.84
N SER A 753 13.80 15.03 28.36
CA SER A 753 13.47 15.13 29.80
C SER A 753 13.93 13.93 30.63
N ALA A 754 14.40 12.85 29.99
CA ALA A 754 14.82 11.63 30.67
C ALA A 754 16.13 11.82 31.45
N LYS A 755 16.37 11.01 32.48
CA LYS A 755 17.67 10.97 33.17
C LYS A 755 18.80 10.57 32.22
N GLY A 756 18.48 9.73 31.24
CA GLY A 756 19.35 9.31 30.16
C GLY A 756 18.59 8.46 29.17
N THR A 757 19.16 8.30 27.98
CA THR A 757 18.66 7.39 26.97
C THR A 757 19.39 6.06 27.02
N ASP A 758 18.74 5.02 26.52
CA ASP A 758 19.39 3.75 26.20
C ASP A 758 18.95 3.29 24.80
N VAL A 759 19.68 2.34 24.24
CA VAL A 759 19.30 1.65 22.99
C VAL A 759 18.52 0.36 23.33
N ARG A 760 18.08 -0.44 22.34
CA ARG A 760 17.22 -1.65 22.41
C ARG A 760 17.75 -2.78 23.34
N TRP A 761 17.99 -2.53 24.63
CA TRP A 761 18.65 -3.45 25.57
C TRP A 761 19.94 -4.07 24.90
N PRO A 762 20.63 -5.16 25.31
CA PRO A 762 21.80 -5.63 24.56
C PRO A 762 21.38 -6.42 23.30
N LEU A 763 20.17 -6.22 22.77
CA LEU A 763 19.66 -6.90 21.55
C LEU A 763 20.71 -6.98 20.43
N PRO A 764 21.39 -5.88 20.06
CA PRO A 764 22.60 -5.87 19.22
C PRO A 764 23.61 -7.02 19.37
N MET A 765 23.84 -7.47 20.60
CA MET A 765 24.83 -8.50 20.91
C MET A 765 24.17 -9.86 21.05
N ILE A 766 22.96 -9.90 21.61
CA ILE A 766 22.24 -11.14 21.90
C ILE A 766 21.44 -11.68 20.71
N ASP A 767 21.43 -11.01 19.55
CA ASP A 767 20.77 -11.51 18.33
C ASP A 767 21.71 -12.32 17.40
N LYS A 768 23.01 -12.35 17.69
CA LYS A 768 24.04 -12.88 16.78
C LYS A 768 24.13 -14.42 16.70
N GLY A 769 23.67 -15.15 17.71
CA GLY A 769 23.78 -16.61 17.77
C GLY A 769 22.43 -17.30 17.71
N LEU A 770 22.44 -18.64 17.74
CA LEU A 770 21.23 -19.47 17.74
C LEU A 770 21.20 -20.32 19.02
N PRO A 771 20.08 -20.33 19.78
CA PRO A 771 18.87 -19.53 19.58
C PRO A 771 19.14 -18.02 19.74
N ASN A 772 18.54 -17.18 18.89
CA ASN A 772 18.76 -15.74 18.95
C ASN A 772 17.90 -15.09 20.05
N GLY A 773 18.46 -14.07 20.70
CA GLY A 773 17.82 -13.34 21.79
C GLY A 773 16.53 -12.64 21.37
N TYR A 774 16.44 -12.18 20.12
CA TYR A 774 15.24 -11.53 19.60
C TYR A 774 14.02 -12.44 19.60
N SER A 775 14.15 -13.63 19.01
CA SER A 775 13.09 -14.65 18.97
C SER A 775 12.72 -15.09 20.38
N LEU A 776 13.72 -15.33 21.25
CA LEU A 776 13.48 -15.68 22.65
C LEU A 776 12.67 -14.59 23.36
N MET A 777 13.00 -13.32 23.17
CA MET A 777 12.27 -12.20 23.75
C MET A 777 10.84 -12.09 23.20
N ASN A 778 10.66 -12.24 21.89
CA ASN A 778 9.34 -12.23 21.24
C ASN A 778 8.43 -13.34 21.79
N GLU A 779 8.92 -14.58 21.78
CA GLU A 779 8.18 -15.76 22.23
C GLU A 779 7.85 -15.67 23.73
N ASN A 780 8.83 -15.30 24.55
CA ASN A 780 8.65 -15.18 26.00
C ASN A 780 7.69 -14.04 26.36
N SER A 781 7.79 -12.88 25.70
CA SER A 781 6.89 -11.75 25.93
C SER A 781 5.44 -12.11 25.64
N LYS A 782 5.18 -12.74 24.48
CA LYS A 782 3.85 -13.24 24.10
C LYS A 782 3.36 -14.30 25.08
N ALA A 783 4.20 -15.25 25.45
CA ALA A 783 3.83 -16.33 26.37
C ALA A 783 3.48 -15.82 27.77
N VAL A 784 4.19 -14.81 28.29
CA VAL A 784 3.92 -14.22 29.60
C VAL A 784 2.60 -13.44 29.61
N ILE A 785 2.34 -12.62 28.58
CA ILE A 785 1.08 -11.88 28.45
C ILE A 785 -0.11 -12.85 28.37
N LEU A 786 0.02 -13.94 27.61
CA LEU A 786 -1.04 -14.95 27.52
C LEU A 786 -1.15 -15.82 28.79
N GLY A 787 -0.21 -15.71 29.74
CA GLY A 787 -0.16 -16.51 30.96
C GLY A 787 0.27 -17.96 30.73
N LYS A 788 0.96 -18.24 29.62
CA LYS A 788 1.57 -19.55 29.31
C LYS A 788 2.89 -19.76 30.06
N LEU A 789 3.60 -18.68 30.38
CA LEU A 789 4.81 -18.69 31.21
C LEU A 789 4.65 -17.71 32.38
N THR A 790 5.27 -18.03 33.52
CA THR A 790 5.48 -17.04 34.58
C THR A 790 6.61 -16.07 34.18
N PRO A 791 6.66 -14.86 34.75
CA PRO A 791 7.77 -13.93 34.51
C PRO A 791 9.15 -14.54 34.79
N GLN A 792 9.27 -15.36 35.84
CA GLN A 792 10.51 -16.06 36.15
C GLN A 792 10.88 -17.09 35.07
N GLN A 793 9.92 -17.90 34.63
CA GLN A 793 10.16 -18.89 33.57
C GLN A 793 10.60 -18.25 32.25
N ALA A 794 10.00 -17.11 31.89
CA ALA A 794 10.41 -16.35 30.71
C ALA A 794 11.84 -15.80 30.84
N ALA A 795 12.20 -15.25 31.99
CA ALA A 795 13.54 -14.77 32.27
C ALA A 795 14.57 -15.92 32.23
N ASP A 796 14.25 -17.06 32.84
CA ASP A 796 15.08 -18.27 32.83
C ASP A 796 15.25 -18.83 31.41
N ASN A 797 14.18 -18.83 30.60
CA ASN A 797 14.25 -19.26 29.20
C ASN A 797 15.18 -18.37 28.39
N LEU A 798 15.09 -17.04 28.55
CA LEU A 798 15.98 -16.09 27.89
C LEU A 798 17.45 -16.33 28.31
N GLN A 799 17.72 -16.39 29.62
CA GLN A 799 19.06 -16.65 30.14
C GLN A 799 19.63 -17.99 29.64
N LYS A 800 18.82 -19.06 29.67
CA LYS A 800 19.26 -20.39 29.23
C LYS A 800 19.59 -20.41 27.75
N GLY A 801 18.72 -19.83 26.90
CA GLY A 801 18.96 -19.78 25.45
C GLY A 801 20.20 -18.97 25.10
N LEU A 802 20.41 -17.82 25.75
CA LEU A 802 21.61 -17.02 25.55
C LEU A 802 22.88 -17.72 26.04
N ALA A 803 22.82 -18.46 27.14
CA ALA A 803 23.97 -19.21 27.66
C ALA A 803 24.44 -20.34 26.71
N GLU A 804 23.71 -20.68 25.65
CA GLU A 804 24.19 -21.63 24.65
C GLU A 804 25.38 -21.08 23.84
N TRP A 805 25.52 -19.75 23.71
CA TRP A 805 26.55 -19.15 22.83
C TRP A 805 27.06 -17.76 23.27
N PHE A 806 26.31 -17.00 24.06
CA PHE A 806 26.68 -15.64 24.46
C PHE A 806 27.52 -15.68 25.73
N GLU A 807 28.83 -15.43 25.62
CA GLU A 807 29.80 -15.59 26.71
C GLU A 807 29.42 -14.84 28.00
N PRO A 808 28.97 -13.56 27.97
CA PRO A 808 28.49 -12.89 29.17
C PRO A 808 27.33 -13.59 29.87
N ALA A 809 26.45 -14.29 29.14
CA ALA A 809 25.40 -15.10 29.74
C ALA A 809 25.90 -16.45 30.29
N GLN A 810 26.99 -17.01 29.74
CA GLN A 810 27.61 -18.24 30.23
C GLN A 810 28.37 -18.03 31.54
N THR A 811 29.03 -16.88 31.67
CA THR A 811 29.94 -16.56 32.77
C THR A 811 29.30 -15.67 33.83
N CYS A 812 28.02 -15.29 33.64
CA CYS A 812 27.35 -14.37 34.54
C CYS A 812 27.33 -14.89 35.98
N ASN A 813 27.72 -14.01 36.91
CA ASN A 813 27.94 -14.44 38.29
C ASN A 813 26.74 -14.11 39.17
N MET A 814 25.86 -15.10 39.41
CA MET A 814 24.74 -14.96 40.35
C MET A 814 25.18 -14.70 41.81
N SER A 815 26.47 -14.90 42.14
CA SER A 815 27.00 -14.71 43.50
C SER A 815 27.35 -13.26 43.84
N ASN A 816 27.41 -12.35 42.86
CA ASN A 816 27.53 -10.91 43.10
C ASN A 816 26.17 -10.30 43.49
N LYS A 817 25.61 -10.73 44.62
CA LYS A 817 24.56 -10.01 45.38
C LYS A 817 25.12 -8.73 46.04
N LYS A 818 26.05 -8.03 45.39
CA LYS A 818 26.31 -6.61 45.61
C LYS A 818 25.63 -5.82 44.50
N GLY A 819 24.32 -6.05 44.35
CA GLY A 819 23.47 -5.03 43.77
C GLY A 819 23.68 -3.75 44.59
N PHE A 820 23.83 -2.63 43.89
CA PHE A 820 23.63 -1.32 44.51
C PHE A 820 22.35 -1.40 45.35
N ARG A 821 22.49 -1.22 46.67
CA ARG A 821 21.36 -1.17 47.61
C ARG A 821 20.50 0.05 47.25
N PHE A 822 19.51 -0.15 46.41
CA PHE A 822 18.30 0.66 46.33
C PHE A 822 17.09 -0.27 46.40
N TRP A 823 16.95 -0.96 47.53
CA TRP A 823 15.74 -1.69 47.90
C TRP A 823 15.56 -1.62 49.42
N GLN A 824 14.96 -0.51 49.86
CA GLN A 824 14.09 -0.42 51.04
C GLN A 824 13.12 0.74 50.84
#